data_AF-A0A3C1M572-F1
#
_entry.id   AF-A0A3C1M572-F1
#
_cell.length_a   1.000
_cell.length_b   1.000
_cell.length_c   1.000
_cell.angle_alpha   90.00
_cell.angle_beta   90.00
_cell.angle_gamma   90.00
#
_symmetry.space_group_name_H-M   'P 1'
#
loop_
_entity.id
_entity.type
_entity.pdbx_description
1 polymer ?
#
loop_
_entity_poly.entity_id
_entity_poly.type
_entity_poly.pdbx_seq_one_letter_code
_entity_poly.pdbx_strand_id
1 'polypeptide(L)'
;MVRFAQFNASLNRNTAGQMQADMATRSHAQIAAVAEVIQRLDPDVLLINEFDFEAAELDAAFLPTNVPSLNFRRNYLNVSQNGAGTVDYPFVYAAPSNTGIASGFDLNNNGQTVVIPGTPGYGDDALGFGNFPGHFGMLLLSKFPIDTVNVRTFQTFLWKDMPGNLLTNDPTAGANNLRNFYTPAEQNILRLSSKSHWDVPLITPDGVVHVLVSHPTPPVFDGPEDRNGKRNHDEIRFWADYVSGRGDYIYDDRGRRGGLPTNARFVIMGDQNADPFDGNSFDNAIQQLLDNPRVNNTIAPSSPGGVQQVDDGGINPNHRGNPAFDTADFGDTAPGNLRADYVLPSRDIAIRNAGVFWPLRTDPLFRLVGERGSATVPQNPPGGANNPTSDHSAVFVDVDLAVRNPDIGVRRLTFLGQNTFPPGINIFESRLGGLSGLAYDAPRNRFYALSDDRSQFAPARFYTTVANLGSATTFGPGSIGFTGVTTLRDGQGATYPLNSIDFEGIAMATANTVWVSSEGEVFLSSNPEVPSRVTPPFIAEYNLETGREIRRLPVPRKFTPVVEDTNNSGRLDAGDTLRSGVRNNLAFESLTLTPDRRFLLTATENALAQDGPAATVGNGSSSRILKYDVVTGQPIAEFLYEVEPVAQAPVPPTAFNTSGLVELLALDNGGSLLLALERSFSAGVPGTGNSIKLYEVRLDGATDIAGIDSLLTADRTRIQPAQKRLLLDFDTLRLPTGLDNVEAMAIGPVLPDGRLSLIFASDDNFSATQFTQFLTFAVELGGLATNFRFNGGFGSLGI
;
A
#
# COMPACT_ATOMS: atom_id res chain seq x y z
N MET A 1 -23.10 -8.85 1.26
CA MET A 1 -21.77 -8.71 1.87
C MET A 1 -21.33 -10.08 2.34
N VAL A 2 -20.07 -10.43 2.16
CA VAL A 2 -19.49 -11.72 2.54
C VAL A 2 -18.18 -11.47 3.27
N ARG A 3 -17.96 -12.09 4.43
CA ARG A 3 -16.72 -12.01 5.20
C ARG A 3 -15.81 -13.20 4.88
N PHE A 4 -14.65 -12.92 4.30
CA PHE A 4 -13.56 -13.88 4.16
C PHE A 4 -12.56 -13.64 5.28
N ALA A 5 -12.13 -14.70 5.98
CA ALA A 5 -11.15 -14.61 7.04
C ALA A 5 -10.12 -15.73 6.99
N GLN A 6 -8.89 -15.42 7.34
CA GLN A 6 -7.84 -16.40 7.56
C GLN A 6 -7.37 -16.30 9.01
N PHE A 7 -7.00 -17.45 9.59
CA PHE A 7 -6.40 -17.51 10.91
C PHE A 7 -5.39 -18.64 10.99
N ASN A 8 -4.09 -18.32 11.09
CA ASN A 8 -3.12 -19.28 11.59
C ASN A 8 -3.36 -19.46 13.10
N ALA A 9 -4.06 -20.54 13.45
CA ALA A 9 -4.59 -20.75 14.78
C ALA A 9 -3.68 -21.64 15.66
N SER A 10 -2.55 -22.11 15.12
CA SER A 10 -1.63 -23.04 15.75
C SER A 10 -2.34 -24.20 16.48
N LEU A 11 -3.30 -24.80 15.76
CA LEU A 11 -4.06 -25.95 16.21
C LEU A 11 -3.35 -27.27 15.90
N ASN A 12 -2.07 -27.24 15.54
CA ASN A 12 -1.24 -28.42 15.31
C ASN A 12 -0.71 -28.99 16.64
N ARG A 13 -0.21 -30.22 16.61
CA ARG A 13 0.44 -30.87 17.76
C ARG A 13 1.72 -31.57 17.36
N ASN A 14 2.66 -31.68 18.30
CA ASN A 14 3.93 -32.37 18.07
C ASN A 14 3.79 -33.89 17.85
N THR A 15 2.63 -34.47 18.19
CA THR A 15 2.35 -35.91 18.05
C THR A 15 1.13 -36.14 17.18
N ALA A 16 1.25 -37.04 16.20
CA ALA A 16 0.15 -37.41 15.31
C ALA A 16 -1.08 -37.89 16.11
N GLY A 17 -2.27 -37.43 15.74
CA GLY A 17 -3.53 -37.79 16.40
C GLY A 17 -3.82 -37.06 17.72
N GLN A 18 -2.87 -36.30 18.27
CA GLN A 18 -3.09 -35.56 19.51
C GLN A 18 -4.12 -34.43 19.31
N MET A 19 -4.07 -33.73 18.18
CA MET A 19 -5.04 -32.67 17.86
C MET A 19 -6.46 -33.22 17.88
N GLN A 20 -6.68 -34.39 17.30
CA GLN A 20 -7.96 -35.07 17.31
C GLN A 20 -8.42 -35.44 18.73
N ALA A 21 -7.51 -35.96 19.56
CA ALA A 21 -7.82 -36.26 20.95
C ALA A 21 -8.26 -35.01 21.74
N ASP A 22 -7.57 -33.88 21.52
CA ASP A 22 -7.88 -32.60 22.17
C ASP A 22 -9.22 -32.02 21.68
N MET A 23 -9.47 -32.07 20.36
CA MET A 23 -10.71 -31.59 19.73
C MET A 23 -11.94 -32.45 20.08
N ALA A 24 -11.75 -33.73 20.40
CA ALA A 24 -12.82 -34.61 20.85
C ALA A 24 -13.38 -34.18 22.23
N THR A 25 -12.63 -33.41 23.01
CA THR A 25 -13.10 -32.81 24.27
C THR A 25 -13.79 -31.47 24.05
N ARG A 26 -14.39 -30.89 25.10
CA ARG A 26 -15.00 -29.54 25.10
C ARG A 26 -14.28 -28.56 26.03
N SER A 27 -13.15 -28.97 26.61
CA SER A 27 -12.51 -28.27 27.72
C SER A 27 -11.10 -27.78 27.38
N HIS A 28 -10.61 -27.98 26.16
CA HIS A 28 -9.28 -27.53 25.79
C HIS A 28 -9.26 -26.00 25.67
N ALA A 29 -8.47 -25.33 26.52
CA ALA A 29 -8.49 -23.87 26.66
C ALA A 29 -8.12 -23.12 25.37
N GLN A 30 -7.02 -23.52 24.70
CA GLN A 30 -6.59 -22.90 23.44
C GLN A 30 -7.66 -23.02 22.35
N ILE A 31 -8.20 -24.23 22.13
CA ILE A 31 -9.22 -24.49 21.11
C ILE A 31 -10.50 -23.69 21.40
N ALA A 32 -10.89 -23.56 22.67
CA ALA A 32 -12.00 -22.72 23.10
C ALA A 32 -11.74 -21.22 22.85
N ALA A 33 -10.52 -20.73 23.10
CA ALA A 33 -10.15 -19.35 22.82
C ALA A 33 -10.15 -19.06 21.30
N VAL A 34 -9.60 -19.97 20.48
CA VAL A 34 -9.63 -19.87 19.02
C VAL A 34 -11.07 -19.85 18.50
N ALA A 35 -11.92 -20.75 19.01
CA ALA A 35 -13.32 -20.77 18.67
C ALA A 35 -14.05 -19.49 19.08
N GLU A 36 -13.73 -18.90 20.24
CA GLU A 36 -14.30 -17.62 20.66
C GLU A 36 -13.94 -16.49 19.68
N VAL A 37 -12.68 -16.40 19.23
CA VAL A 37 -12.26 -15.42 18.22
C VAL A 37 -13.08 -15.59 16.94
N ILE A 38 -13.18 -16.82 16.43
CA ILE A 38 -13.93 -17.14 15.22
C ILE A 38 -15.42 -16.79 15.40
N GLN A 39 -16.01 -17.09 16.55
CA GLN A 39 -17.41 -16.79 16.86
C GLN A 39 -17.71 -15.29 16.93
N ARG A 40 -16.75 -14.48 17.40
CA ARG A 40 -16.87 -13.02 17.44
C ARG A 40 -16.70 -12.38 16.07
N LEU A 41 -15.86 -12.97 15.21
CA LEU A 41 -15.69 -12.53 13.84
C LEU A 41 -16.83 -12.99 12.92
N ASP A 42 -17.43 -14.14 13.20
CA ASP A 42 -18.48 -14.79 12.40
C ASP A 42 -18.23 -14.79 10.87
N PRO A 43 -17.04 -15.25 10.40
CA PRO A 43 -16.76 -15.24 8.97
C PRO A 43 -17.71 -16.14 8.18
N ASP A 44 -17.92 -15.82 6.91
CA ASP A 44 -18.70 -16.68 6.01
C ASP A 44 -17.82 -17.74 5.35
N VAL A 45 -16.54 -17.42 5.15
CA VAL A 45 -15.51 -18.31 4.62
C VAL A 45 -14.27 -18.14 5.49
N LEU A 46 -13.79 -19.24 6.07
CA LEU A 46 -12.68 -19.26 7.01
C LEU A 46 -11.61 -20.25 6.56
N LEU A 47 -10.39 -19.77 6.35
CA LEU A 47 -9.19 -20.61 6.25
C LEU A 47 -8.50 -20.67 7.60
N ILE A 48 -8.22 -21.88 8.08
CA ILE A 48 -7.39 -22.11 9.26
C ILE A 48 -6.07 -22.73 8.79
N ASN A 49 -4.96 -22.06 9.08
CA ASN A 49 -3.62 -22.61 8.92
C ASN A 49 -3.18 -23.28 10.23
N GLU A 50 -2.21 -24.20 10.12
CA GLU A 50 -1.74 -25.05 11.22
C GLU A 50 -2.85 -25.89 11.85
N PHE A 51 -3.62 -26.55 10.98
CA PHE A 51 -4.61 -27.55 11.37
C PHE A 51 -4.16 -28.91 10.86
N ASP A 52 -3.73 -29.81 11.75
CA ASP A 52 -3.16 -31.09 11.33
C ASP A 52 -4.16 -31.90 10.48
N PHE A 53 -3.67 -32.41 9.34
CA PHE A 53 -4.48 -33.21 8.45
C PHE A 53 -4.46 -34.68 8.88
N GLU A 54 -5.64 -35.29 9.00
CA GLU A 54 -5.81 -36.72 9.19
C GLU A 54 -6.43 -37.38 7.96
N ALA A 55 -5.90 -38.52 7.52
CA ALA A 55 -6.41 -39.22 6.34
C ALA A 55 -7.90 -39.60 6.43
N ALA A 56 -8.43 -39.74 7.65
CA ALA A 56 -9.85 -39.98 7.91
C ALA A 56 -10.76 -38.84 7.43
N GLU A 57 -10.23 -37.62 7.22
CA GLU A 57 -10.96 -36.49 6.62
C GLU A 57 -11.40 -36.76 5.17
N LEU A 58 -10.76 -37.73 4.47
CA LEU A 58 -11.06 -38.08 3.07
C LEU A 58 -11.96 -39.32 2.92
N ASP A 59 -12.26 -40.04 4.00
CA ASP A 59 -13.01 -41.30 3.91
C ASP A 59 -14.48 -41.03 3.62
N ALA A 60 -14.90 -41.24 2.37
CA ALA A 60 -16.30 -41.12 1.94
C ALA A 60 -17.16 -42.34 2.29
N ALA A 61 -16.57 -43.46 2.72
CA ALA A 61 -17.28 -44.70 3.07
C ALA A 61 -17.86 -44.66 4.48
N PHE A 62 -17.29 -43.81 5.35
CA PHE A 62 -17.89 -43.39 6.61
C PHE A 62 -18.41 -41.96 6.43
N LEU A 63 -19.62 -41.64 6.89
CA LEU A 63 -19.84 -40.25 7.31
C LEU A 63 -18.87 -40.06 8.46
N PRO A 64 -17.76 -39.29 8.34
CA PRO A 64 -16.73 -39.27 9.37
C PRO A 64 -17.38 -38.80 10.67
N THR A 65 -17.57 -39.71 11.63
CA THR A 65 -18.27 -39.42 12.90
C THR A 65 -17.33 -38.90 13.97
N ASN A 66 -16.02 -38.99 13.73
CA ASN A 66 -14.98 -38.59 14.66
C ASN A 66 -13.69 -38.21 13.88
N VAL A 67 -13.69 -37.02 13.30
CA VAL A 67 -12.50 -36.40 12.67
C VAL A 67 -12.29 -34.99 13.23
N PRO A 68 -11.07 -34.45 13.18
CA PRO A 68 -10.76 -33.13 13.72
C PRO A 68 -11.71 -32.02 13.28
N SER A 69 -11.97 -31.90 11.98
CA SER A 69 -12.80 -30.84 11.42
C SER A 69 -14.23 -30.86 11.99
N LEU A 70 -14.83 -32.06 12.09
CA LEU A 70 -16.15 -32.26 12.68
C LEU A 70 -16.16 -31.98 14.19
N ASN A 71 -15.14 -32.47 14.91
CA ASN A 71 -15.04 -32.28 16.35
C ASN A 71 -14.84 -30.81 16.72
N PHE A 72 -13.97 -30.10 16.00
CA PHE A 72 -13.79 -28.66 16.18
C PHE A 72 -15.10 -27.89 15.99
N ARG A 73 -15.82 -28.18 14.91
CA ARG A 73 -17.16 -27.60 14.70
C ARG A 73 -18.11 -27.94 15.85
N ARG A 74 -18.38 -29.22 16.08
CA ARG A 74 -19.40 -29.70 17.01
C ARG A 74 -19.14 -29.33 18.48
N ASN A 75 -17.89 -29.39 18.91
CA ASN A 75 -17.52 -29.22 20.33
C ASN A 75 -17.15 -27.79 20.68
N TYR A 76 -16.74 -26.98 19.70
CA TYR A 76 -16.25 -25.62 19.96
C TYR A 76 -17.01 -24.56 19.16
N LEU A 77 -17.11 -24.64 17.83
CA LEU A 77 -17.76 -23.57 17.04
C LEU A 77 -19.29 -23.53 17.20
N ASN A 78 -19.93 -24.69 17.29
CA ASN A 78 -21.37 -24.85 17.55
C ASN A 78 -21.72 -24.78 19.05
N VAL A 79 -20.76 -24.41 19.91
CA VAL A 79 -20.94 -24.24 21.36
C VAL A 79 -20.50 -22.83 21.75
N SER A 80 -21.37 -22.04 22.38
CA SER A 80 -21.02 -20.67 22.77
C SER A 80 -19.80 -20.63 23.68
N GLN A 81 -18.78 -19.86 23.30
CA GLN A 81 -17.60 -19.59 24.12
C GLN A 81 -17.77 -18.22 24.78
N ASN A 82 -17.84 -18.17 26.12
CA ASN A 82 -17.90 -16.93 26.90
C ASN A 82 -18.96 -15.91 26.40
N GLY A 83 -20.14 -16.40 26.01
CA GLY A 83 -21.25 -15.57 25.52
C GLY A 83 -21.17 -15.15 24.06
N ALA A 84 -20.11 -15.54 23.32
CA ALA A 84 -20.06 -15.36 21.88
C ALA A 84 -21.09 -16.27 21.18
N GLY A 85 -21.73 -15.76 20.12
CA GLY A 85 -22.72 -16.53 19.35
C GLY A 85 -22.08 -17.73 18.66
N THR A 86 -22.80 -18.83 18.55
CA THR A 86 -22.29 -20.02 17.83
C THR A 86 -22.21 -19.75 16.34
N VAL A 87 -21.24 -20.37 15.67
CA VAL A 87 -21.11 -20.33 14.20
C VAL A 87 -21.16 -21.76 13.66
N ASP A 88 -21.79 -21.93 12.50
CA ASP A 88 -21.89 -23.23 11.82
C ASP A 88 -21.44 -23.11 10.37
N TYR A 89 -20.60 -24.06 9.96
CA TYR A 89 -20.02 -24.13 8.62
C TYR A 89 -20.43 -25.43 7.94
N PRO A 90 -21.57 -25.48 7.25
CA PRO A 90 -22.07 -26.70 6.64
C PRO A 90 -21.09 -27.34 5.63
N PHE A 91 -20.20 -26.55 5.03
CA PHE A 91 -19.25 -27.02 4.03
C PHE A 91 -17.82 -26.96 4.54
N VAL A 92 -17.10 -28.06 4.36
CA VAL A 92 -15.75 -28.27 4.87
C VAL A 92 -14.88 -28.80 3.74
N TYR A 93 -13.65 -28.32 3.65
CA TYR A 93 -12.64 -28.88 2.78
C TYR A 93 -11.31 -29.00 3.50
N ALA A 94 -10.77 -30.21 3.49
CA ALA A 94 -9.44 -30.56 3.96
C ALA A 94 -8.81 -31.50 2.92
N ALA A 95 -7.50 -31.38 2.72
CA ALA A 95 -6.77 -32.20 1.77
C ALA A 95 -5.32 -32.45 2.27
N PRO A 96 -4.63 -33.45 1.71
CA PRO A 96 -3.26 -33.77 2.11
C PRO A 96 -2.28 -32.60 1.93
N SER A 97 -1.29 -32.55 2.82
CA SER A 97 -0.17 -31.59 2.83
C SER A 97 1.16 -32.30 2.58
N ASN A 98 2.18 -31.59 2.10
CA ASN A 98 3.55 -32.10 1.92
C ASN A 98 4.36 -32.19 3.21
N THR A 99 3.88 -31.53 4.26
CA THR A 99 4.51 -31.51 5.57
C THR A 99 4.62 -32.91 6.18
N GLY A 100 5.83 -33.25 6.62
CA GLY A 100 6.14 -34.53 7.24
C GLY A 100 5.98 -35.75 6.32
N ILE A 101 5.94 -35.57 4.99
CA ILE A 101 6.10 -36.69 4.05
C ILE A 101 7.59 -36.94 3.84
N ALA A 102 8.10 -38.10 4.22
CA ALA A 102 9.51 -38.45 4.04
C ALA A 102 9.93 -38.36 2.55
N SER A 103 11.01 -37.62 2.26
CA SER A 103 11.53 -37.48 0.89
C SER A 103 12.35 -38.68 0.44
N GLY A 104 13.01 -39.35 1.39
CA GLY A 104 14.02 -40.39 1.12
C GLY A 104 15.42 -39.84 0.83
N PHE A 105 15.65 -38.53 0.99
CA PHE A 105 16.93 -37.85 0.75
C PHE A 105 17.34 -37.00 1.96
N ASP A 106 18.63 -36.70 2.07
CA ASP A 106 19.21 -35.72 3.00
C ASP A 106 18.99 -34.32 2.42
N LEU A 107 17.90 -33.65 2.80
CA LEU A 107 17.49 -32.38 2.18
C LEU A 107 18.09 -31.15 2.87
N ASN A 108 18.83 -31.33 3.97
CA ASN A 108 19.56 -30.27 4.66
C ASN A 108 21.10 -30.44 4.58
N ASN A 109 21.58 -31.47 3.89
CA ASN A 109 22.99 -31.78 3.69
C ASN A 109 23.78 -31.99 5.01
N ASN A 110 23.15 -32.56 6.03
CA ASN A 110 23.81 -32.83 7.32
C ASN A 110 24.56 -34.18 7.37
N GLY A 111 24.48 -34.98 6.31
CA GLY A 111 25.10 -36.29 6.17
C GLY A 111 24.23 -37.45 6.67
N GLN A 112 22.96 -37.21 7.01
CA GLN A 112 22.01 -38.23 7.47
C GLN A 112 20.68 -38.09 6.72
N THR A 113 20.05 -39.24 6.43
CA THR A 113 18.69 -39.27 5.87
C THR A 113 17.75 -39.89 6.90
N VAL A 114 16.78 -39.10 7.37
CA VAL A 114 15.84 -39.50 8.43
C VAL A 114 14.44 -39.69 7.85
N VAL A 115 13.97 -40.94 7.80
CA VAL A 115 12.68 -41.30 7.17
C VAL A 115 11.61 -41.82 8.15
N ILE A 116 11.93 -41.89 9.44
CA ILE A 116 11.02 -42.42 10.47
C ILE A 116 10.40 -41.25 11.25
N PRO A 117 9.07 -41.02 11.19
CA PRO A 117 8.38 -39.97 11.94
C PRO A 117 8.73 -39.97 13.43
N GLY A 118 8.88 -38.78 14.01
CA GLY A 118 9.26 -38.59 15.41
C GLY A 118 10.75 -38.78 15.75
N THR A 119 11.59 -39.16 14.77
CA THR A 119 13.05 -39.19 14.95
C THR A 119 13.61 -37.75 14.84
N PRO A 120 14.57 -37.33 15.69
CA PRO A 120 15.24 -36.03 15.52
C PRO A 120 15.80 -35.86 14.11
N GLY A 121 15.54 -34.72 13.48
CA GLY A 121 15.90 -34.44 12.08
C GLY A 121 14.89 -34.91 11.03
N TYR A 122 13.83 -35.63 11.41
CA TYR A 122 12.82 -36.12 10.44
C TYR A 122 12.18 -35.00 9.60
N GLY A 123 11.83 -33.89 10.25
CA GLY A 123 11.21 -32.76 9.54
C GLY A 123 12.13 -32.11 8.52
N ASP A 124 13.45 -32.13 8.75
CA ASP A 124 14.42 -31.51 7.86
C ASP A 124 14.56 -32.25 6.52
N ASP A 125 14.27 -33.55 6.50
CA ASP A 125 14.32 -34.44 5.34
C ASP A 125 12.95 -34.76 4.73
N ALA A 126 11.89 -34.12 5.23
CA ALA A 126 10.56 -34.24 4.65
C ALA A 126 10.38 -33.30 3.45
N LEU A 127 9.46 -33.63 2.53
CA LEU A 127 9.13 -32.79 1.36
C LEU A 127 8.68 -31.38 1.75
N GLY A 128 8.07 -31.24 2.94
CA GLY A 128 7.96 -30.00 3.70
C GLY A 128 8.12 -30.31 5.17
N PHE A 129 8.61 -29.34 5.96
CA PHE A 129 8.93 -29.57 7.35
C PHE A 129 7.70 -30.00 8.17
N GLY A 130 7.82 -31.11 8.90
CA GLY A 130 6.77 -31.63 9.78
C GLY A 130 7.20 -32.94 10.45
N ASN A 131 6.70 -33.20 11.66
CA ASN A 131 7.13 -34.36 12.46
C ASN A 131 6.42 -35.67 12.08
N PHE A 132 5.33 -35.57 11.30
CA PHE A 132 4.53 -36.66 10.76
C PHE A 132 3.73 -36.17 9.55
N PRO A 133 3.28 -37.08 8.64
CA PRO A 133 2.49 -36.69 7.48
C PRO A 133 1.22 -35.93 7.88
N GLY A 134 1.04 -34.72 7.34
CA GLY A 134 -0.13 -33.88 7.59
C GLY A 134 0.03 -32.85 8.72
N HIS A 135 1.16 -32.83 9.44
CA HIS A 135 1.44 -31.82 10.46
C HIS A 135 1.38 -30.40 9.88
N PHE A 136 0.88 -29.39 10.60
CA PHE A 136 0.75 -28.01 10.09
C PHE A 136 -0.13 -27.85 8.82
N GLY A 137 -1.13 -28.71 8.66
CA GLY A 137 -2.06 -28.68 7.52
C GLY A 137 -2.96 -27.43 7.48
N MET A 138 -4.02 -27.51 6.68
CA MET A 138 -5.00 -26.44 6.51
C MET A 138 -6.43 -26.98 6.57
N LEU A 139 -7.37 -26.13 6.97
CA LEU A 139 -8.80 -26.42 6.97
C LEU A 139 -9.57 -25.22 6.39
N LEU A 140 -10.40 -25.47 5.36
CA LEU A 140 -11.32 -24.46 4.83
C LEU A 140 -12.74 -24.77 5.30
N LEU A 141 -13.37 -23.79 5.93
CA LEU A 141 -14.75 -23.82 6.41
C LEU A 141 -15.57 -22.77 5.66
N SER A 142 -16.79 -23.13 5.23
CA SER A 142 -17.62 -22.22 4.45
C SER A 142 -19.11 -22.37 4.78
N LYS A 143 -19.80 -21.24 4.83
CA LYS A 143 -21.28 -21.16 4.83
C LYS A 143 -21.87 -21.35 3.43
N PHE A 144 -21.06 -21.20 2.38
CA PHE A 144 -21.44 -21.42 0.98
C PHE A 144 -21.00 -22.81 0.46
N PRO A 145 -21.79 -23.45 -0.42
CA PRO A 145 -21.40 -24.72 -1.03
C PRO A 145 -20.04 -24.66 -1.74
N ILE A 146 -19.25 -25.71 -1.54
CA ILE A 146 -17.99 -25.93 -2.24
C ILE A 146 -18.26 -26.75 -3.51
N ASP A 147 -17.80 -26.27 -4.66
CA ASP A 147 -17.84 -27.03 -5.90
C ASP A 147 -16.71 -28.06 -5.94
N THR A 148 -16.91 -29.16 -5.21
CA THR A 148 -15.90 -30.22 -4.98
C THR A 148 -15.42 -30.89 -6.27
N VAL A 149 -16.21 -30.85 -7.34
CA VAL A 149 -15.84 -31.40 -8.65
C VAL A 149 -14.72 -30.58 -9.29
N ASN A 150 -14.80 -29.25 -9.15
CA ASN A 150 -13.89 -28.30 -9.79
C ASN A 150 -12.75 -27.80 -8.88
N VAL A 151 -12.63 -28.33 -7.67
CA VAL A 151 -11.45 -28.09 -6.82
C VAL A 151 -10.18 -28.57 -7.50
N ARG A 152 -9.14 -27.75 -7.45
CA ARG A 152 -7.79 -28.09 -7.90
C ARG A 152 -6.84 -28.02 -6.72
N THR A 153 -5.99 -29.02 -6.58
CA THR A 153 -4.90 -29.06 -5.61
C THR A 153 -3.58 -29.13 -6.35
N PHE A 154 -2.56 -28.47 -5.81
CA PHE A 154 -1.23 -28.42 -6.40
C PHE A 154 -0.19 -28.93 -5.41
N GLN A 155 -0.55 -29.99 -4.67
CA GLN A 155 0.33 -30.60 -3.68
C GLN A 155 1.59 -31.14 -4.37
N THR A 156 1.44 -31.82 -5.50
CA THR A 156 2.51 -32.58 -6.16
C THR A 156 3.25 -31.83 -7.26
N PHE A 157 2.87 -30.57 -7.53
CA PHE A 157 3.56 -29.72 -8.51
C PHE A 157 5.03 -29.54 -8.15
N LEU A 158 5.95 -29.90 -9.06
CA LEU A 158 7.39 -29.89 -8.80
C LEU A 158 7.97 -28.48 -8.90
N TRP A 159 8.88 -28.13 -7.97
CA TRP A 159 9.49 -26.79 -7.95
C TRP A 159 10.29 -26.51 -9.23
N LYS A 160 11.03 -27.52 -9.71
CA LYS A 160 11.80 -27.40 -10.97
C LYS A 160 10.95 -27.15 -12.22
N ASP A 161 9.65 -27.46 -12.19
CA ASP A 161 8.76 -27.33 -13.36
C ASP A 161 8.22 -25.90 -13.51
N MET A 162 8.44 -25.05 -12.51
CA MET A 162 8.16 -23.62 -12.60
C MET A 162 9.24 -22.92 -13.45
N PRO A 163 8.87 -22.20 -14.53
CA PRO A 163 9.83 -21.50 -15.38
C PRO A 163 10.64 -20.45 -14.60
N GLY A 164 11.97 -20.55 -14.69
CA GLY A 164 12.88 -19.62 -14.00
C GLY A 164 12.83 -19.75 -12.47
N ASN A 165 12.46 -20.92 -11.93
CA ASN A 165 12.46 -21.17 -10.49
C ASN A 165 13.83 -20.93 -9.84
N LEU A 166 13.82 -20.54 -8.57
CA LEU A 166 15.02 -20.31 -7.77
C LEU A 166 15.72 -21.61 -7.35
N LEU A 167 15.07 -22.78 -7.42
CA LEU A 167 15.73 -24.07 -7.17
C LEU A 167 16.91 -24.34 -8.11
N THR A 168 16.74 -24.04 -9.41
CA THR A 168 17.75 -24.36 -10.45
C THR A 168 18.30 -23.14 -11.16
N ASN A 169 17.62 -21.98 -11.04
CA ASN A 169 18.00 -20.72 -11.71
C ASN A 169 18.34 -19.60 -10.72
N ASP A 170 18.70 -19.95 -9.48
CA ASP A 170 19.14 -19.00 -8.46
C ASP A 170 20.23 -18.04 -9.01
N PRO A 171 19.98 -16.72 -9.02
CA PRO A 171 20.92 -15.72 -9.52
C PRO A 171 21.97 -15.28 -8.47
N THR A 172 21.81 -15.66 -7.21
CA THR A 172 22.73 -15.30 -6.12
C THR A 172 24.11 -15.96 -6.30
N ALA A 173 25.11 -15.60 -5.51
CA ALA A 173 26.46 -16.16 -5.62
C ALA A 173 27.00 -16.61 -4.25
N GLY A 174 28.00 -17.50 -4.28
CA GLY A 174 28.69 -17.97 -3.08
C GLY A 174 27.85 -18.97 -2.27
N ALA A 175 27.95 -18.90 -0.94
CA ALA A 175 27.22 -19.77 -0.03
C ALA A 175 25.71 -19.56 -0.10
N ASN A 176 25.25 -18.41 -0.59
CA ASN A 176 23.85 -18.06 -0.65
C ASN A 176 23.14 -18.59 -1.90
N ASN A 177 23.62 -19.65 -2.55
CA ASN A 177 23.09 -20.12 -3.84
C ASN A 177 22.63 -21.60 -3.80
N LEU A 178 21.44 -21.88 -4.35
CA LEU A 178 20.80 -23.21 -4.36
C LEU A 178 21.20 -24.15 -5.51
N ARG A 179 21.83 -23.67 -6.60
CA ARG A 179 22.03 -24.45 -7.84
C ARG A 179 22.77 -25.76 -7.65
N ASN A 180 23.61 -25.85 -6.61
CA ASN A 180 24.39 -27.03 -6.27
C ASN A 180 24.03 -27.61 -4.89
N PHE A 181 23.01 -27.07 -4.23
CA PHE A 181 22.61 -27.53 -2.91
C PHE A 181 21.86 -28.87 -2.99
N TYR A 182 20.97 -29.00 -3.98
CA TYR A 182 20.22 -30.23 -4.22
C TYR A 182 20.77 -31.04 -5.39
N THR A 183 20.87 -32.35 -5.23
CA THR A 183 21.24 -33.27 -6.31
C THR A 183 20.13 -33.34 -7.38
N PRO A 184 20.43 -33.76 -8.62
CA PRO A 184 19.40 -33.96 -9.63
C PRO A 184 18.28 -34.94 -9.21
N ALA A 185 18.58 -35.90 -8.33
CA ALA A 185 17.58 -36.83 -7.80
C ALA A 185 16.61 -36.13 -6.83
N GLU A 186 17.12 -35.28 -5.94
CA GLU A 186 16.31 -34.44 -5.04
C GLU A 186 15.48 -33.42 -5.81
N GLN A 187 16.06 -32.77 -6.82
CA GLN A 187 15.31 -31.82 -7.66
C GLN A 187 14.12 -32.49 -8.39
N ASN A 188 14.17 -33.80 -8.63
CA ASN A 188 13.09 -34.55 -9.29
C ASN A 188 11.91 -34.88 -8.37
N ILE A 189 12.08 -34.76 -7.05
CA ILE A 189 11.04 -35.12 -6.06
C ILE A 189 10.59 -33.91 -5.23
N LEU A 190 11.35 -32.83 -5.20
CA LEU A 190 10.99 -31.59 -4.50
C LEU A 190 9.77 -30.92 -5.14
N ARG A 191 8.70 -30.85 -4.34
CA ARG A 191 7.45 -30.18 -4.65
C ARG A 191 7.61 -28.68 -4.37
N LEU A 192 6.96 -27.81 -5.14
CA LEU A 192 6.98 -26.37 -4.89
C LEU A 192 6.36 -26.07 -3.53
N SER A 193 5.10 -26.46 -3.36
CA SER A 193 4.37 -26.28 -2.11
C SER A 193 5.05 -27.03 -0.97
N SER A 194 5.40 -26.36 0.12
CA SER A 194 5.87 -26.95 1.38
C SER A 194 4.72 -27.57 2.17
N LYS A 195 3.54 -26.96 2.11
CA LYS A 195 2.27 -27.53 2.57
C LYS A 195 1.42 -27.94 1.37
N SER A 196 0.63 -27.01 0.83
CA SER A 196 -0.15 -27.19 -0.40
C SER A 196 -0.66 -25.84 -0.92
N HIS A 197 -1.11 -25.83 -2.17
CA HIS A 197 -1.90 -24.76 -2.79
C HIS A 197 -3.24 -25.35 -3.23
N TRP A 198 -4.37 -24.73 -2.88
CA TRP A 198 -5.70 -25.16 -3.31
C TRP A 198 -6.46 -24.02 -3.99
N ASP A 199 -7.07 -24.32 -5.14
CA ASP A 199 -8.10 -23.50 -5.75
C ASP A 199 -9.46 -24.16 -5.46
N VAL A 200 -10.23 -23.54 -4.57
CA VAL A 200 -11.51 -24.06 -4.07
C VAL A 200 -12.65 -23.14 -4.51
N PRO A 201 -13.41 -23.50 -5.57
CA PRO A 201 -14.52 -22.68 -6.03
C PRO A 201 -15.71 -22.78 -5.07
N LEU A 202 -16.23 -21.63 -4.64
CA LEU A 202 -17.46 -21.51 -3.86
C LEU A 202 -18.63 -21.06 -4.72
N ILE A 203 -19.78 -21.68 -4.50
CA ILE A 203 -21.04 -21.33 -5.16
C ILE A 203 -21.77 -20.30 -4.29
N THR A 204 -21.66 -19.02 -4.66
CA THR A 204 -22.35 -17.92 -3.95
C THR A 204 -23.61 -17.48 -4.71
N PRO A 205 -24.55 -16.76 -4.08
CA PRO A 205 -25.70 -16.18 -4.77
C PRO A 205 -25.32 -15.29 -5.96
N ASP A 206 -24.15 -14.66 -5.92
CA ASP A 206 -23.65 -13.75 -6.96
C ASP A 206 -22.76 -14.45 -7.99
N GLY A 207 -22.68 -15.78 -7.96
CA GLY A 207 -21.89 -16.63 -8.84
C GLY A 207 -20.66 -17.26 -8.17
N VAL A 208 -19.80 -17.89 -8.97
CA VAL A 208 -18.60 -18.55 -8.43
C VAL A 208 -17.57 -17.52 -7.95
N VAL A 209 -16.93 -17.82 -6.82
CA VAL A 209 -15.73 -17.14 -6.32
C VAL A 209 -14.70 -18.21 -5.97
N HIS A 210 -13.49 -18.09 -6.51
CA HIS A 210 -12.40 -19.02 -6.25
C HIS A 210 -11.66 -18.63 -4.97
N VAL A 211 -11.59 -19.52 -3.99
CA VAL A 211 -10.79 -19.31 -2.78
C VAL A 211 -9.44 -19.98 -3.00
N LEU A 212 -8.41 -19.16 -3.18
CA LEU A 212 -7.05 -19.59 -3.49
C LEU A 212 -6.25 -19.62 -2.19
N VAL A 213 -6.05 -20.80 -1.62
CA VAL A 213 -5.47 -20.93 -0.27
C VAL A 213 -4.11 -21.59 -0.27
N SER A 214 -3.20 -21.06 0.52
CA SER A 214 -1.85 -21.60 0.71
C SER A 214 -1.33 -21.36 2.12
N HIS A 215 -0.27 -22.10 2.45
CA HIS A 215 0.57 -21.87 3.63
C HIS A 215 2.02 -22.10 3.20
N PRO A 216 2.68 -21.12 2.57
CA PRO A 216 4.08 -21.23 2.18
C PRO A 216 5.01 -21.54 3.37
N THR A 217 6.25 -21.88 3.07
CA THR A 217 7.26 -22.10 4.12
C THR A 217 7.63 -20.78 4.80
N PRO A 218 7.85 -20.73 6.12
CA PRO A 218 8.55 -19.62 6.76
C PRO A 218 9.91 -19.41 6.10
N PRO A 219 10.32 -18.17 5.76
CA PRO A 219 11.55 -17.87 5.03
C PRO A 219 12.80 -17.87 5.94
N VAL A 220 12.81 -18.73 6.95
CA VAL A 220 13.84 -18.85 7.99
C VAL A 220 14.04 -20.33 8.35
N PHE A 221 14.91 -20.65 9.31
CA PHE A 221 15.24 -22.02 9.74
C PHE A 221 16.06 -22.83 8.71
N ASP A 222 17.03 -22.17 8.09
CA ASP A 222 17.97 -22.74 7.14
C ASP A 222 19.34 -22.04 7.19
N GLY A 223 20.28 -22.51 6.35
CA GLY A 223 21.62 -21.97 6.27
C GLY A 223 21.72 -20.79 5.29
N PRO A 224 22.95 -20.32 5.03
CA PRO A 224 23.21 -19.20 4.12
C PRO A 224 22.59 -19.39 2.73
N GLU A 225 22.39 -20.63 2.28
CA GLU A 225 21.77 -20.99 1.01
C GLU A 225 20.34 -20.47 0.82
N ASP A 226 19.64 -20.10 1.90
CA ASP A 226 18.30 -19.51 1.89
C ASP A 226 17.28 -20.36 1.09
N ARG A 227 17.23 -21.66 1.39
CA ARG A 227 16.32 -22.62 0.74
C ARG A 227 14.86 -22.25 0.99
N ASN A 228 14.54 -21.79 2.18
CA ASN A 228 13.19 -21.49 2.61
C ASN A 228 12.73 -20.12 2.11
N GLY A 229 13.57 -19.07 2.14
CA GLY A 229 13.21 -17.78 1.56
C GLY A 229 12.95 -17.88 0.05
N LYS A 230 13.77 -18.67 -0.67
CA LYS A 230 13.59 -18.89 -2.12
C LYS A 230 12.39 -19.77 -2.46
N ARG A 231 12.11 -20.78 -1.64
CA ARG A 231 10.90 -21.59 -1.80
C ARG A 231 9.65 -20.77 -1.50
N ASN A 232 9.64 -19.99 -0.41
CA ASN A 232 8.57 -19.06 -0.06
C ASN A 232 8.28 -18.08 -1.21
N HIS A 233 9.34 -17.51 -1.80
CA HIS A 233 9.23 -16.62 -2.96
C HIS A 233 8.50 -17.28 -4.13
N ASP A 234 8.91 -18.49 -4.53
CA ASP A 234 8.30 -19.18 -5.67
C ASP A 234 6.90 -19.74 -5.34
N GLU A 235 6.63 -20.10 -4.08
CA GLU A 235 5.29 -20.44 -3.59
C GLU A 235 4.35 -19.24 -3.72
N ILE A 236 4.77 -18.03 -3.35
CA ILE A 236 3.94 -16.82 -3.52
C ILE A 236 3.78 -16.46 -5.00
N ARG A 237 4.86 -16.57 -5.79
CA ARG A 237 4.84 -16.33 -7.23
C ARG A 237 3.84 -17.24 -7.95
N PHE A 238 3.66 -18.47 -7.47
CA PHE A 238 2.68 -19.41 -8.02
C PHE A 238 1.30 -18.75 -8.15
N TRP A 239 0.80 -18.10 -7.09
CA TRP A 239 -0.49 -17.41 -7.15
C TRP A 239 -0.47 -16.19 -8.05
N ALA A 240 0.62 -15.42 -8.05
CA ALA A 240 0.75 -14.26 -8.92
C ALA A 240 0.64 -14.65 -10.40
N ASP A 241 1.27 -15.76 -10.81
CA ASP A 241 1.21 -16.29 -12.17
C ASP A 241 -0.16 -16.93 -12.46
N TYR A 242 -0.73 -17.65 -11.49
CA TYR A 242 -2.02 -18.33 -11.61
C TYR A 242 -3.16 -17.36 -11.96
N VAL A 243 -3.18 -16.15 -11.38
CA VAL A 243 -4.26 -15.16 -11.60
C VAL A 243 -4.01 -14.19 -12.74
N SER A 244 -2.76 -14.04 -13.20
CA SER A 244 -2.34 -13.02 -14.19
C SER A 244 -2.21 -13.53 -15.62
N GLY A 245 -2.76 -14.71 -15.94
CA GLY A 245 -2.66 -15.30 -17.28
C GLY A 245 -1.25 -15.78 -17.65
N ARG A 246 -0.38 -15.99 -16.65
CA ARG A 246 0.97 -16.56 -16.82
C ARG A 246 1.07 -18.02 -16.35
N GLY A 247 -0.04 -18.60 -15.92
CA GLY A 247 -0.11 -19.94 -15.32
C GLY A 247 -0.15 -21.12 -16.30
N ASP A 248 0.24 -20.97 -17.56
CA ASP A 248 0.17 -22.05 -18.57
C ASP A 248 1.01 -23.29 -18.20
N TYR A 249 2.08 -23.08 -17.45
CA TYR A 249 2.97 -24.15 -16.98
C TYR A 249 2.38 -24.94 -15.81
N ILE A 250 1.43 -24.38 -15.08
CA ILE A 250 0.87 -24.94 -13.84
C ILE A 250 -0.01 -26.14 -14.19
N TYR A 251 0.21 -27.25 -13.49
CA TYR A 251 -0.64 -28.44 -13.53
C TYR A 251 -1.08 -28.82 -12.12
N ASP A 252 -2.34 -29.21 -11.96
CA ASP A 252 -2.85 -29.74 -10.69
C ASP A 252 -2.54 -31.23 -10.50
N ASP A 253 -2.87 -31.77 -9.34
CA ASP A 253 -2.65 -33.16 -8.95
C ASP A 253 -3.44 -34.17 -9.82
N ARG A 254 -4.39 -33.69 -10.64
CA ARG A 254 -5.11 -34.49 -11.64
C ARG A 254 -4.56 -34.32 -13.05
N GLY A 255 -3.47 -33.56 -13.21
CA GLY A 255 -2.80 -33.29 -14.47
C GLY A 255 -3.46 -32.21 -15.34
N ARG A 256 -4.48 -31.50 -14.86
CA ARG A 256 -5.12 -30.41 -15.61
C ARG A 256 -4.23 -29.16 -15.55
N ARG A 257 -3.95 -28.61 -16.74
CA ARG A 257 -3.06 -27.47 -16.95
C ARG A 257 -3.78 -26.13 -17.02
N GLY A 258 -3.03 -25.06 -16.76
CA GLY A 258 -3.44 -23.67 -16.95
C GLY A 258 -3.77 -22.94 -15.66
N GLY A 259 -3.73 -21.61 -15.72
CA GLY A 259 -4.08 -20.69 -14.64
C GLY A 259 -5.59 -20.46 -14.49
N LEU A 260 -5.93 -19.53 -13.61
CA LEU A 260 -7.30 -19.07 -13.42
C LEU A 260 -7.75 -18.19 -14.61
N PRO A 261 -8.98 -18.33 -15.12
CA PRO A 261 -9.51 -17.46 -16.16
C PRO A 261 -9.44 -15.97 -15.77
N THR A 262 -9.15 -15.10 -16.75
CA THR A 262 -8.91 -13.67 -16.47
C THR A 262 -10.14 -12.88 -16.03
N ASN A 263 -11.32 -13.46 -16.18
CA ASN A 263 -12.60 -12.91 -15.72
C ASN A 263 -13.14 -13.60 -14.45
N ALA A 264 -12.39 -14.56 -13.89
CA ALA A 264 -12.79 -15.22 -12.66
C ALA A 264 -12.54 -14.30 -11.45
N ARG A 265 -13.50 -14.33 -10.52
CA ARG A 265 -13.39 -13.72 -9.20
C ARG A 265 -12.66 -14.66 -8.27
N PHE A 266 -11.78 -14.11 -7.44
CA PHE A 266 -11.05 -14.89 -6.48
C PHE A 266 -10.82 -14.14 -5.17
N VAL A 267 -10.46 -14.88 -4.13
CA VAL A 267 -9.88 -14.36 -2.89
C VAL A 267 -8.68 -15.24 -2.55
N ILE A 268 -7.48 -14.66 -2.52
CA ILE A 268 -6.28 -15.35 -2.05
C ILE A 268 -6.24 -15.25 -0.52
N MET A 269 -6.02 -16.36 0.18
CA MET A 269 -6.03 -16.40 1.64
C MET A 269 -4.92 -17.30 2.16
N GLY A 270 -4.23 -16.88 3.23
CA GLY A 270 -3.22 -17.72 3.87
C GLY A 270 -2.26 -16.92 4.74
N ASP A 271 -1.63 -17.62 5.67
CA ASP A 271 -0.33 -17.24 6.19
C ASP A 271 0.69 -17.39 5.06
N GLN A 272 1.07 -16.27 4.44
CA GLN A 272 2.04 -16.24 3.36
C GLN A 272 3.48 -16.22 3.88
N ASN A 273 3.68 -16.07 5.20
CA ASN A 273 5.00 -16.02 5.83
C ASN A 273 5.93 -14.95 5.24
N ALA A 274 5.35 -13.87 4.70
CA ALA A 274 6.10 -12.86 3.97
C ALA A 274 5.58 -11.46 4.27
N ASP A 275 6.44 -10.67 4.88
CA ASP A 275 6.19 -9.26 5.19
C ASP A 275 6.70 -8.36 4.04
N PRO A 276 5.99 -7.26 3.71
CA PRO A 276 6.39 -6.37 2.63
C PRO A 276 7.66 -5.53 2.87
N PHE A 277 8.16 -5.41 4.11
CA PHE A 277 9.23 -4.49 4.48
C PHE A 277 10.26 -5.03 5.50
N ASP A 278 9.79 -5.76 6.51
CA ASP A 278 10.52 -6.03 7.77
C ASP A 278 10.89 -7.51 7.95
N GLY A 279 10.33 -8.40 7.12
CA GLY A 279 10.56 -9.85 7.18
C GLY A 279 11.80 -10.33 6.42
N ASN A 280 12.06 -11.63 6.51
CA ASN A 280 13.22 -12.28 5.90
C ASN A 280 12.96 -12.92 4.53
N SER A 281 11.78 -12.73 3.93
CA SER A 281 11.47 -13.29 2.62
C SER A 281 12.46 -12.82 1.55
N PHE A 282 12.88 -13.75 0.70
CA PHE A 282 13.72 -13.45 -0.45
C PHE A 282 13.00 -12.48 -1.40
N ASP A 283 13.71 -11.44 -1.83
CA ASP A 283 13.29 -10.46 -2.84
C ASP A 283 11.87 -9.88 -2.65
N ASN A 284 11.51 -9.57 -1.39
CA ASN A 284 10.20 -9.02 -1.02
C ASN A 284 9.01 -9.84 -1.59
N ALA A 285 9.09 -11.16 -1.49
CA ALA A 285 8.21 -12.12 -2.16
C ALA A 285 6.72 -11.73 -2.24
N ILE A 286 6.15 -11.22 -1.14
CA ILE A 286 4.72 -10.88 -1.07
C ILE A 286 4.29 -9.76 -2.02
N GLN A 287 5.21 -8.90 -2.43
CA GLN A 287 4.93 -7.81 -3.37
C GLN A 287 4.47 -8.32 -4.74
N GLN A 288 4.83 -9.56 -5.09
CA GLN A 288 4.31 -10.24 -6.29
C GLN A 288 2.78 -10.38 -6.29
N LEU A 289 2.14 -10.39 -5.11
CA LEU A 289 0.68 -10.37 -4.95
C LEU A 289 0.14 -8.97 -4.69
N LEU A 290 0.80 -8.18 -3.83
CA LEU A 290 0.30 -6.85 -3.46
C LEU A 290 0.35 -5.85 -4.62
N ASP A 291 1.34 -5.97 -5.50
CA ASP A 291 1.50 -5.14 -6.70
C ASP A 291 0.82 -5.78 -7.93
N ASN A 292 0.14 -6.92 -7.76
CA ASN A 292 -0.51 -7.61 -8.87
C ASN A 292 -1.77 -6.86 -9.35
N PRO A 293 -1.90 -6.51 -10.64
CA PRO A 293 -3.01 -5.71 -11.14
C PRO A 293 -4.36 -6.42 -11.09
N ARG A 294 -4.41 -7.73 -10.82
CA ARG A 294 -5.64 -8.50 -10.63
C ARG A 294 -6.05 -8.63 -9.16
N VAL A 295 -5.22 -8.21 -8.22
CA VAL A 295 -5.49 -8.26 -6.79
C VAL A 295 -6.00 -6.90 -6.32
N ASN A 296 -7.04 -6.89 -5.49
CA ASN A 296 -7.49 -5.71 -4.78
C ASN A 296 -6.78 -5.63 -3.42
N ASN A 297 -5.75 -4.78 -3.32
CA ASN A 297 -5.06 -4.45 -2.08
C ASN A 297 -5.28 -2.97 -1.67
N THR A 298 -6.43 -2.39 -2.07
CA THR A 298 -6.74 -0.98 -1.81
C THR A 298 -7.08 -0.69 -0.35
N ILE A 299 -7.51 -1.71 0.40
CA ILE A 299 -7.70 -1.66 1.86
C ILE A 299 -6.92 -2.82 2.45
N ALA A 300 -5.86 -2.51 3.19
CA ALA A 300 -5.14 -3.50 3.99
C ALA A 300 -5.88 -3.73 5.32
N PRO A 301 -6.07 -5.00 5.76
CA PRO A 301 -6.52 -5.29 7.11
C PRO A 301 -5.63 -4.60 8.14
N SER A 302 -6.22 -4.00 9.17
CA SER A 302 -5.47 -3.31 10.21
C SER A 302 -6.05 -3.49 11.61
N SER A 303 -5.25 -3.18 12.63
CA SER A 303 -5.69 -3.14 14.03
C SER A 303 -5.00 -2.05 14.84
N PRO A 304 -5.64 -1.55 15.91
CA PRO A 304 -4.97 -0.71 16.90
C PRO A 304 -4.05 -1.53 17.82
N GLY A 305 -4.28 -2.84 17.99
CA GLY A 305 -3.44 -3.72 18.80
C GLY A 305 -2.02 -3.87 18.25
N GLY A 306 -1.87 -4.05 16.92
CA GLY A 306 -0.55 -4.09 16.28
C GLY A 306 0.27 -2.83 16.53
N VAL A 307 -0.37 -1.65 16.44
CA VAL A 307 0.27 -0.35 16.79
C VAL A 307 0.69 -0.30 18.25
N GLN A 308 -0.20 -0.70 19.18
CA GLN A 308 0.09 -0.66 20.61
C GLN A 308 1.24 -1.60 20.97
N GLN A 309 1.41 -2.71 20.25
CA GLN A 309 2.44 -3.68 20.60
C GLN A 309 3.86 -3.25 20.21
N VAL A 310 4.00 -2.21 19.37
CA VAL A 310 5.30 -1.56 19.18
C VAL A 310 5.86 -1.01 20.51
N ASP A 311 4.98 -0.66 21.46
CA ASP A 311 5.38 -0.19 22.80
C ASP A 311 6.08 -1.26 23.65
N ASP A 312 6.02 -2.55 23.26
CA ASP A 312 6.78 -3.62 23.91
C ASP A 312 8.30 -3.52 23.67
N GLY A 313 8.72 -2.71 22.69
CA GLY A 313 10.11 -2.37 22.43
C GLY A 313 10.82 -3.37 21.52
N GLY A 314 12.10 -3.63 21.81
CA GLY A 314 12.95 -4.49 20.98
C GLY A 314 13.19 -3.94 19.57
N ILE A 315 13.01 -4.79 18.55
CA ILE A 315 13.25 -4.43 17.14
C ILE A 315 12.09 -3.64 16.50
N ASN A 316 10.86 -3.77 17.02
CA ASN A 316 9.64 -3.19 16.43
C ASN A 316 9.70 -1.66 16.18
N PRO A 317 10.29 -0.82 17.07
CA PRO A 317 10.41 0.62 16.81
C PRO A 317 11.29 0.97 15.60
N ASN A 318 12.10 0.03 15.12
CA ASN A 318 12.97 0.20 13.95
C ASN A 318 12.37 -0.38 12.67
N HIS A 319 11.18 -1.01 12.74
CA HIS A 319 10.47 -1.50 11.57
C HIS A 319 10.04 -0.33 10.66
N ARG A 320 10.04 -0.60 9.36
CA ARG A 320 9.70 0.35 8.30
C ARG A 320 8.21 0.29 7.97
N GLY A 321 7.62 -0.90 8.05
CA GLY A 321 6.21 -1.14 7.84
C GLY A 321 5.33 -0.37 8.83
N ASN A 322 4.10 -0.10 8.41
CA ASN A 322 3.12 0.48 9.33
C ASN A 322 2.60 -0.63 10.27
N PRO A 323 2.85 -0.56 11.59
CA PRO A 323 2.51 -1.62 12.54
C PRO A 323 1.01 -1.86 12.69
N ALA A 324 0.18 -0.95 12.17
CA ALA A 324 -1.26 -1.18 12.09
C ALA A 324 -1.60 -2.39 11.21
N PHE A 325 -0.72 -2.79 10.28
CA PHE A 325 -0.92 -3.92 9.38
C PHE A 325 -0.32 -5.22 9.88
N ASP A 326 0.35 -5.22 11.03
CA ASP A 326 0.95 -6.42 11.59
C ASP A 326 -0.14 -7.44 11.95
N THR A 327 0.14 -8.70 11.64
CA THR A 327 -0.78 -9.81 11.86
C THR A 327 -0.21 -10.85 12.80
N ALA A 328 1.10 -10.84 13.05
CA ALA A 328 1.77 -11.79 13.91
C ALA A 328 2.88 -11.10 14.72
N ASP A 329 3.21 -11.69 15.87
CA ASP A 329 4.35 -11.32 16.70
C ASP A 329 5.23 -12.54 16.95
N PHE A 330 6.41 -12.53 16.31
CA PHE A 330 7.39 -13.60 16.40
C PHE A 330 8.50 -13.34 17.44
N GLY A 331 8.30 -12.34 18.31
CA GLY A 331 9.18 -11.99 19.42
C GLY A 331 10.11 -10.81 19.12
N ASP A 332 10.24 -9.91 20.10
CA ASP A 332 10.83 -8.59 19.91
C ASP A 332 12.36 -8.56 19.74
N THR A 333 13.04 -9.70 19.81
CA THR A 333 14.50 -9.77 19.57
C THR A 333 14.81 -9.73 18.08
N ALA A 334 14.13 -10.59 17.30
CA ALA A 334 14.07 -10.65 15.85
C ALA A 334 13.11 -11.81 15.48
N PRO A 335 12.22 -11.66 14.48
CA PRO A 335 12.02 -10.49 13.65
C PRO A 335 11.01 -9.47 14.21
N GLY A 336 10.40 -9.70 15.38
CA GLY A 336 9.35 -8.82 15.93
C GLY A 336 7.99 -9.05 15.27
N ASN A 337 7.21 -7.97 15.18
CA ASN A 337 5.87 -7.96 14.59
C ASN A 337 5.95 -7.85 13.07
N LEU A 338 5.15 -8.66 12.38
CA LEU A 338 5.13 -8.74 10.91
C LEU A 338 3.69 -8.88 10.37
N ARG A 339 3.49 -8.43 9.13
CA ARG A 339 2.32 -8.78 8.30
C ARG A 339 2.59 -10.08 7.54
N ALA A 340 2.30 -11.21 8.16
CA ALA A 340 2.47 -12.54 7.56
C ALA A 340 1.17 -13.10 6.92
N ASP A 341 0.01 -12.62 7.38
CA ASP A 341 -1.31 -13.19 7.08
C ASP A 341 -2.12 -12.32 6.11
N TYR A 342 -2.76 -12.94 5.12
CA TYR A 342 -3.39 -12.23 4.00
C TYR A 342 -4.77 -12.76 3.65
N VAL A 343 -5.66 -11.83 3.31
CA VAL A 343 -6.94 -12.05 2.62
C VAL A 343 -7.02 -11.01 1.50
N LEU A 344 -6.88 -11.44 0.26
CA LEU A 344 -6.66 -10.58 -0.92
C LEU A 344 -7.70 -10.90 -2.01
N PRO A 345 -8.83 -10.17 -2.05
CA PRO A 345 -9.84 -10.35 -3.10
C PRO A 345 -9.33 -9.90 -4.48
N SER A 346 -9.95 -10.37 -5.54
CA SER A 346 -9.67 -9.91 -6.90
C SER A 346 -10.10 -8.46 -7.12
N ARG A 347 -9.44 -7.77 -8.06
CA ARG A 347 -9.63 -6.34 -8.34
C ARG A 347 -11.07 -5.93 -8.64
N ASP A 348 -11.86 -6.85 -9.18
CA ASP A 348 -13.26 -6.67 -9.53
C ASP A 348 -14.24 -6.89 -8.36
N ILE A 349 -13.75 -7.16 -7.14
CA ILE A 349 -14.53 -7.30 -5.90
C ILE A 349 -14.28 -6.09 -4.99
N ALA A 350 -15.35 -5.44 -4.53
CA ALA A 350 -15.27 -4.29 -3.64
C ALA A 350 -14.95 -4.70 -2.20
N ILE A 351 -14.00 -4.02 -1.54
CA ILE A 351 -13.74 -4.18 -0.10
C ILE A 351 -14.59 -3.18 0.68
N ARG A 352 -15.40 -3.70 1.60
CA ARG A 352 -16.31 -2.90 2.45
C ARG A 352 -15.72 -2.62 3.83
N ASN A 353 -14.92 -3.53 4.33
CA ASN A 353 -14.26 -3.44 5.62
C ASN A 353 -13.14 -4.48 5.66
N ALA A 354 -12.11 -4.25 6.46
CA ALA A 354 -11.01 -5.18 6.66
C ALA A 354 -10.43 -4.95 8.05
N GLY A 355 -9.92 -5.99 8.68
CA GLY A 355 -9.36 -5.86 10.03
C GLY A 355 -8.51 -7.05 10.45
N VAL A 356 -7.66 -6.79 11.43
CA VAL A 356 -6.92 -7.81 12.18
C VAL A 356 -7.56 -7.89 13.56
N PHE A 357 -7.86 -9.10 14.04
CA PHE A 357 -8.36 -9.32 15.40
C PHE A 357 -7.19 -9.22 16.39
N TRP A 358 -6.74 -7.99 16.60
CA TRP A 358 -5.76 -7.63 17.60
C TRP A 358 -6.29 -6.44 18.41
N PRO A 359 -7.05 -6.71 19.46
CA PRO A 359 -7.61 -5.65 20.27
C PRO A 359 -6.53 -4.99 21.15
N LEU A 360 -6.81 -3.79 21.66
CA LEU A 360 -5.96 -3.10 22.63
C LEU A 360 -5.96 -3.85 23.98
N ARG A 361 -4.89 -3.70 24.78
CA ARG A 361 -4.77 -4.24 26.15
C ARG A 361 -5.94 -3.88 27.07
N THR A 362 -6.58 -2.73 26.83
CA THR A 362 -7.74 -2.26 27.60
C THR A 362 -9.05 -2.92 27.18
N ASP A 363 -9.08 -3.61 26.04
CA ASP A 363 -10.25 -4.32 25.55
C ASP A 363 -10.43 -5.63 26.33
N PRO A 364 -11.64 -5.97 26.80
CA PRO A 364 -11.91 -7.25 27.46
C PRO A 364 -11.55 -8.50 26.65
N LEU A 365 -11.44 -8.37 25.33
CA LEU A 365 -11.07 -9.44 24.39
C LEU A 365 -9.56 -9.59 24.21
N PHE A 366 -8.74 -8.70 24.78
CA PHE A 366 -7.28 -8.85 24.76
C PHE A 366 -6.80 -10.17 25.35
N ARG A 367 -7.53 -10.72 26.32
CA ARG A 367 -7.27 -12.05 26.88
C ARG A 367 -7.31 -13.20 25.86
N LEU A 368 -7.77 -12.97 24.63
CA LEU A 368 -7.77 -13.97 23.58
C LEU A 368 -6.47 -13.95 22.77
N VAL A 369 -5.81 -12.81 22.67
CA VAL A 369 -4.53 -12.67 21.95
C VAL A 369 -3.32 -12.67 22.89
N GLY A 370 -3.49 -12.11 24.10
CA GLY A 370 -2.48 -12.04 25.16
C GLY A 370 -1.30 -11.12 24.84
N GLU A 371 -0.33 -11.07 25.77
CA GLU A 371 0.97 -10.44 25.53
C GLU A 371 1.88 -11.45 24.84
N ARG A 372 2.05 -11.26 23.53
CA ARG A 372 3.01 -12.01 22.73
C ARG A 372 4.38 -11.32 22.80
N GLY A 373 5.44 -12.10 22.67
CA GLY A 373 6.76 -11.62 22.24
C GLY A 373 7.51 -10.58 23.08
N SER A 374 6.90 -9.97 24.10
CA SER A 374 7.43 -8.82 24.84
C SER A 374 8.83 -9.08 25.36
N ALA A 375 9.74 -8.12 25.20
CA ALA A 375 11.07 -8.18 25.82
C ALA A 375 11.03 -8.46 27.35
N THR A 376 9.88 -8.20 27.99
CA THR A 376 9.65 -8.41 29.43
C THR A 376 8.97 -9.74 29.78
N VAL A 377 8.41 -10.46 28.80
CA VAL A 377 7.64 -11.70 28.99
C VAL A 377 8.16 -12.79 28.05
N PRO A 378 8.69 -13.91 28.57
CA PRO A 378 9.15 -15.01 27.72
C PRO A 378 8.06 -15.50 26.77
N GLN A 379 8.41 -15.74 25.50
CA GLN A 379 7.51 -16.38 24.55
C GLN A 379 7.02 -17.71 25.11
N ASN A 380 5.70 -17.82 25.26
CA ASN A 380 5.05 -19.07 25.56
C ASN A 380 4.56 -19.73 24.27
N PRO A 381 4.59 -21.07 24.18
CA PRO A 381 3.97 -21.76 23.08
C PRO A 381 2.46 -21.43 23.02
N PRO A 382 1.85 -21.53 21.83
CA PRO A 382 0.40 -21.37 21.65
C PRO A 382 -0.40 -22.19 22.68
N GLY A 383 -1.39 -21.54 23.30
CA GLY A 383 -2.19 -22.11 24.40
C GLY A 383 -1.60 -21.90 25.80
N GLY A 384 -0.49 -21.17 25.94
CA GLY A 384 0.05 -20.72 27.22
C GLY A 384 -0.70 -19.53 27.84
N ALA A 385 -0.43 -19.23 29.11
CA ALA A 385 -1.13 -18.17 29.84
C ALA A 385 -1.04 -16.77 29.19
N ASN A 386 0.05 -16.50 28.48
CA ASN A 386 0.30 -15.20 27.83
C ASN A 386 0.07 -15.22 26.30
N ASN A 387 -0.09 -16.41 25.69
CA ASN A 387 -0.41 -16.55 24.27
C ASN A 387 -1.56 -17.57 24.08
N PRO A 388 -2.82 -17.15 24.33
CA PRO A 388 -3.94 -18.08 24.50
C PRO A 388 -4.43 -18.75 23.21
N THR A 389 -4.22 -18.13 22.05
CA THR A 389 -4.59 -18.68 20.75
C THR A 389 -3.38 -19.09 19.94
N SER A 390 -2.60 -18.11 19.49
CA SER A 390 -1.57 -18.19 18.46
C SER A 390 -0.76 -16.89 18.50
N ASP A 391 0.51 -16.95 18.12
CA ASP A 391 1.34 -15.79 17.79
C ASP A 391 0.82 -15.01 16.56
N HIS A 392 -0.02 -15.62 15.73
CA HIS A 392 -0.78 -14.96 14.67
C HIS A 392 -2.16 -14.47 15.14
N SER A 393 -2.66 -13.41 14.51
CA SER A 393 -4.00 -12.86 14.69
C SER A 393 -4.90 -13.20 13.50
N ALA A 394 -6.19 -13.38 13.75
CA ALA A 394 -7.15 -13.61 12.67
C ALA A 394 -7.29 -12.36 11.79
N VAL A 395 -7.22 -12.53 10.47
CA VAL A 395 -7.32 -11.46 9.48
C VAL A 395 -8.61 -11.63 8.69
N PHE A 396 -9.36 -10.56 8.46
CA PHE A 396 -10.60 -10.62 7.67
C PHE A 396 -10.77 -9.46 6.70
N VAL A 397 -11.54 -9.73 5.65
CA VAL A 397 -12.02 -8.75 4.67
C VAL A 397 -13.49 -9.01 4.39
N ASP A 398 -14.31 -7.97 4.56
CA ASP A 398 -15.71 -7.93 4.15
C ASP A 398 -15.80 -7.43 2.71
N VAL A 399 -16.43 -8.21 1.85
CA VAL A 399 -16.58 -7.87 0.43
C VAL A 399 -18.03 -7.80 -0.01
N ASP A 400 -18.27 -7.08 -1.09
CA ASP A 400 -19.56 -7.08 -1.77
C ASP A 400 -19.44 -7.83 -3.11
N LEU A 401 -19.92 -9.06 -3.13
CA LEU A 401 -19.86 -9.93 -4.31
C LEU A 401 -20.86 -9.52 -5.41
N ALA A 402 -21.90 -8.73 -5.08
CA ALA A 402 -22.90 -8.29 -6.05
C ALA A 402 -22.35 -7.17 -6.97
N VAL A 403 -21.36 -6.42 -6.50
CA VAL A 403 -20.72 -5.34 -7.27
C VAL A 403 -19.61 -5.94 -8.13
N ARG A 404 -19.83 -5.98 -9.45
CA ARG A 404 -18.79 -6.30 -10.44
C ARG A 404 -18.15 -5.01 -10.92
N ASN A 405 -16.82 -4.97 -10.94
CA ASN A 405 -16.04 -3.74 -11.18
C ASN A 405 -16.42 -2.65 -10.17
N PRO A 406 -15.93 -2.70 -8.92
CA PRO A 406 -15.94 -1.51 -8.10
C PRO A 406 -15.31 -0.39 -8.91
N ASP A 407 -16.05 0.69 -9.13
CA ASP A 407 -15.46 1.98 -9.44
C ASP A 407 -14.54 2.36 -8.28
N ILE A 408 -13.31 1.81 -8.24
CA ILE A 408 -12.27 2.18 -7.28
C ILE A 408 -11.86 3.59 -7.67
N GLY A 409 -12.31 4.58 -6.92
CA GLY A 409 -12.21 5.97 -7.33
C GLY A 409 -13.21 6.89 -6.66
N VAL A 410 -13.20 8.16 -7.01
CA VAL A 410 -14.15 9.16 -6.50
C VAL A 410 -15.50 8.99 -7.21
N ARG A 411 -16.52 8.64 -6.42
CA ARG A 411 -17.92 8.56 -6.89
C ARG A 411 -18.62 9.90 -6.84
N ARG A 412 -18.41 10.65 -5.75
CA ARG A 412 -19.10 11.92 -5.53
C ARG A 412 -18.22 12.89 -4.74
N LEU A 413 -18.25 14.15 -5.17
CA LEU A 413 -17.71 15.29 -4.46
C LEU A 413 -18.88 16.18 -4.03
N THR A 414 -18.92 16.56 -2.76
CA THR A 414 -19.90 17.51 -2.23
C THR A 414 -19.16 18.72 -1.69
N PHE A 415 -19.35 19.89 -2.30
CA PHE A 415 -18.76 21.12 -1.80
C PHE A 415 -19.33 21.48 -0.42
N LEU A 416 -18.47 21.71 0.56
CA LEU A 416 -18.83 22.04 1.94
C LEU A 416 -18.66 23.52 2.26
N GLY A 417 -17.91 24.26 1.44
CA GLY A 417 -17.76 25.71 1.55
C GLY A 417 -16.32 26.18 1.34
N GLN A 418 -16.12 27.47 1.62
CA GLN A 418 -14.84 28.14 1.43
C GLN A 418 -14.47 29.02 2.63
N ASN A 419 -13.17 29.18 2.87
CA ASN A 419 -12.62 30.19 3.77
C ASN A 419 -11.58 31.01 3.01
N THR A 420 -11.55 32.33 3.22
CA THR A 420 -10.67 33.24 2.48
C THR A 420 -9.97 34.19 3.43
N PHE A 421 -8.73 34.52 3.14
CA PHE A 421 -7.93 35.51 3.85
C PHE A 421 -7.57 36.66 2.90
N PRO A 422 -7.66 37.93 3.35
CA PRO A 422 -7.27 39.05 2.52
C PRO A 422 -5.75 39.07 2.29
N PRO A 423 -5.26 39.65 1.19
CA PRO A 423 -3.84 39.68 0.89
C PRO A 423 -3.05 40.50 1.92
N GLY A 424 -1.79 40.13 2.12
CA GLY A 424 -0.84 40.91 2.91
C GLY A 424 -1.03 40.86 4.42
N ILE A 425 -1.82 39.90 4.94
CA ILE A 425 -1.89 39.66 6.38
C ILE A 425 -0.62 38.95 6.88
N ASN A 426 -0.25 39.23 8.12
CA ASN A 426 0.83 38.52 8.82
C ASN A 426 0.25 37.53 9.83
N ILE A 427 0.85 36.34 9.87
CA ILE A 427 0.55 35.26 10.80
C ILE A 427 1.87 34.87 11.47
N PHE A 428 1.94 34.99 12.79
CA PHE A 428 3.17 34.79 13.58
C PHE A 428 4.39 35.51 12.99
N GLU A 429 4.25 36.82 12.72
CA GLU A 429 5.31 37.68 12.12
C GLU A 429 5.75 37.31 10.70
N SER A 430 5.07 36.35 10.08
CA SER A 430 5.32 35.92 8.71
C SER A 430 4.17 36.32 7.78
N ARG A 431 4.48 36.86 6.61
CA ARG A 431 3.45 37.22 5.62
C ARG A 431 2.78 35.97 5.07
N LEU A 432 1.48 35.82 5.29
CA LEU A 432 0.71 34.73 4.67
C LEU A 432 0.65 34.93 3.16
N GLY A 433 0.79 33.83 2.42
CA GLY A 433 0.73 33.78 0.97
C GLY A 433 1.52 32.59 0.44
N GLY A 434 1.47 32.36 -0.87
CA GLY A 434 2.33 31.36 -1.50
C GLY A 434 1.94 29.91 -1.28
N LEU A 435 0.67 29.59 -0.98
CA LEU A 435 0.32 28.24 -0.53
C LEU A 435 0.26 27.23 -1.70
N SER A 436 1.40 26.60 -1.99
CA SER A 436 1.60 25.64 -3.09
C SER A 436 1.37 24.18 -2.70
N GLY A 437 1.48 23.82 -1.42
CA GLY A 437 1.34 22.43 -0.98
C GLY A 437 0.65 22.25 0.38
N LEU A 438 -0.06 21.12 0.56
CA LEU A 438 -0.74 20.75 1.81
C LEU A 438 -0.43 19.31 2.24
N ALA A 439 -0.01 19.13 3.48
CA ALA A 439 0.20 17.81 4.08
C ALA A 439 -0.63 17.65 5.36
N TYR A 440 -1.37 16.54 5.49
CA TYR A 440 -2.21 16.26 6.66
C TYR A 440 -1.53 15.32 7.66
N ASP A 441 -1.34 15.81 8.89
CA ASP A 441 -0.84 15.07 10.05
C ASP A 441 -2.03 14.52 10.85
N ALA A 442 -2.51 13.35 10.44
CA ALA A 442 -3.72 12.75 11.02
C ALA A 442 -3.65 12.49 12.53
N PRO A 443 -2.54 11.95 13.11
CA PRO A 443 -2.44 11.74 14.55
C PRO A 443 -2.57 13.03 15.37
N ARG A 444 -2.13 14.16 14.83
CA ARG A 444 -2.21 15.48 15.50
C ARG A 444 -3.37 16.34 15.00
N ASN A 445 -4.17 15.82 14.07
CA ASN A 445 -5.32 16.49 13.43
C ASN A 445 -5.01 17.92 12.98
N ARG A 446 -3.94 18.07 12.18
CA ARG A 446 -3.47 19.37 11.67
C ARG A 446 -2.88 19.24 10.28
N PHE A 447 -2.74 20.35 9.58
CA PHE A 447 -2.12 20.44 8.27
C PHE A 447 -0.82 21.24 8.36
N TYR A 448 0.09 20.96 7.43
CA TYR A 448 1.21 21.82 7.10
C TYR A 448 0.96 22.40 5.71
N ALA A 449 0.86 23.72 5.62
CA ALA A 449 0.70 24.44 4.35
C ALA A 449 2.05 25.04 3.96
N LEU A 450 2.65 24.53 2.89
CA LEU A 450 3.93 25.00 2.38
C LEU A 450 3.77 26.37 1.74
N SER A 451 4.81 27.22 1.85
CA SER A 451 4.88 28.49 1.13
C SER A 451 5.97 28.40 0.05
N ASP A 452 5.61 28.72 -1.18
CA ASP A 452 6.51 28.84 -2.34
C ASP A 452 7.42 30.08 -2.31
N ASP A 453 7.23 30.96 -1.32
CA ASP A 453 8.02 32.17 -1.17
C ASP A 453 9.52 31.85 -1.29
N ARG A 454 10.16 32.47 -2.28
CA ARG A 454 11.59 32.30 -2.58
C ARG A 454 12.51 32.93 -1.54
N SER A 455 12.09 32.95 -0.29
CA SER A 455 12.64 33.73 0.82
C SER A 455 12.65 35.24 0.56
N GLN A 456 11.68 35.73 -0.21
CA GLN A 456 11.52 37.13 -0.57
C GLN A 456 10.77 37.93 0.49
N PHE A 457 9.67 37.40 1.01
CA PHE A 457 8.83 38.12 1.96
C PHE A 457 9.06 37.70 3.42
N ALA A 458 9.42 36.44 3.64
CA ALA A 458 9.97 35.93 4.89
C ALA A 458 10.84 34.70 4.60
N PRO A 459 11.67 34.20 5.54
CA PRO A 459 12.40 32.96 5.34
C PRO A 459 11.49 31.81 4.85
N ALA A 460 12.00 30.93 3.99
CA ALA A 460 11.27 29.75 3.50
C ALA A 460 10.64 28.97 4.66
N ARG A 461 9.40 28.50 4.47
CA ARG A 461 8.56 28.07 5.60
C ARG A 461 7.38 27.20 5.18
N PHE A 462 6.81 26.53 6.18
CA PHE A 462 5.42 26.09 6.13
C PHE A 462 4.66 26.59 7.36
N TYR A 463 3.35 26.74 7.22
CA TYR A 463 2.44 27.08 8.31
C TYR A 463 1.83 25.82 8.91
N THR A 464 1.67 25.78 10.23
CA THR A 464 0.83 24.77 10.88
C THR A 464 -0.59 25.30 10.97
N THR A 465 -1.54 24.57 10.38
CA THR A 465 -2.95 24.96 10.27
C THR A 465 -3.88 23.88 10.81
N VAL A 466 -5.04 24.27 11.34
CA VAL A 466 -6.11 23.38 11.77
C VAL A 466 -7.39 23.70 11.00
N ALA A 467 -8.11 22.66 10.60
CA ALA A 467 -9.40 22.78 9.94
C ALA A 467 -10.53 22.34 10.88
N ASN A 468 -11.38 23.28 11.29
CA ASN A 468 -12.55 23.02 12.13
C ASN A 468 -13.72 22.58 11.25
N LEU A 469 -13.86 21.26 11.02
CA LEU A 469 -14.91 20.68 10.16
C LEU A 469 -16.22 20.35 10.92
N GLY A 470 -16.54 21.11 11.97
CA GLY A 470 -17.68 20.86 12.85
C GLY A 470 -19.04 20.84 12.14
N SER A 471 -19.78 19.73 12.31
CA SER A 471 -21.11 19.41 11.78
C SER A 471 -21.37 19.78 10.31
N ALA A 472 -20.61 19.19 9.38
CA ALA A 472 -20.93 18.81 7.98
C ALA A 472 -21.74 19.76 7.05
N THR A 473 -22.11 20.97 7.45
CA THR A 473 -23.09 21.82 6.73
C THR A 473 -22.61 23.23 6.43
N THR A 474 -21.53 23.72 7.03
CA THR A 474 -20.92 25.02 6.64
C THR A 474 -19.43 25.09 6.96
N PHE A 475 -18.58 25.02 5.93
CA PHE A 475 -17.18 25.45 5.98
C PHE A 475 -17.11 26.93 5.55
N GLY A 476 -16.55 27.80 6.39
CA GLY A 476 -16.68 29.25 6.23
C GLY A 476 -15.56 30.06 6.89
N PRO A 477 -15.74 31.39 6.98
CA PRO A 477 -14.83 32.26 7.74
C PRO A 477 -14.58 31.73 9.16
N GLY A 478 -13.31 31.55 9.52
CA GLY A 478 -12.89 31.01 10.82
C GLY A 478 -12.79 29.48 10.89
N SER A 479 -13.13 28.74 9.82
CA SER A 479 -12.95 27.28 9.76
C SER A 479 -11.49 26.86 9.60
N ILE A 480 -10.61 27.74 9.13
CA ILE A 480 -9.15 27.53 9.10
C ILE A 480 -8.51 28.44 10.14
N GLY A 481 -7.70 27.84 11.03
CA GLY A 481 -6.89 28.55 12.00
C GLY A 481 -5.42 28.21 11.84
N PHE A 482 -4.55 29.21 11.92
CA PHE A 482 -3.10 29.01 11.92
C PHE A 482 -2.59 28.96 13.37
N THR A 483 -1.72 27.99 13.64
CA THR A 483 -1.23 27.67 15.00
C THR A 483 0.29 27.75 15.13
N GLY A 484 1.02 27.87 14.00
CA GLY A 484 2.46 28.08 14.02
C GLY A 484 3.06 28.30 12.64
N VAL A 485 4.34 28.65 12.62
CA VAL A 485 5.19 28.76 11.42
C VAL A 485 6.49 28.04 11.72
N THR A 486 6.93 27.17 10.80
CA THR A 486 8.24 26.53 10.87
C THR A 486 9.10 27.04 9.72
N THR A 487 10.25 27.62 10.05
CA THR A 487 11.24 28.03 9.05
C THR A 487 12.01 26.82 8.53
N LEU A 488 12.02 26.63 7.21
CA LEU A 488 12.83 25.64 6.53
C LEU A 488 14.28 26.12 6.42
N ARG A 489 15.21 25.19 6.66
CA ARG A 489 16.65 25.43 6.78
C ARG A 489 17.40 24.37 6.00
N ASP A 490 18.55 24.77 5.46
CA ASP A 490 19.44 23.84 4.78
C ASP A 490 20.04 22.78 5.73
N GLY A 491 20.81 21.85 5.17
CA GLY A 491 21.47 20.79 5.95
C GLY A 491 22.45 21.30 7.01
N GLN A 492 22.89 22.56 6.94
CA GLN A 492 23.75 23.21 7.93
C GLN A 492 22.95 24.03 8.97
N GLY A 493 21.62 24.08 8.84
CA GLY A 493 20.73 24.82 9.74
C GLY A 493 20.59 26.31 9.40
N ALA A 494 21.15 26.77 8.27
CA ALA A 494 21.01 28.13 7.82
C ALA A 494 19.68 28.34 7.07
N THR A 495 19.15 29.56 7.14
CA THR A 495 17.99 29.96 6.32
C THR A 495 18.41 30.13 4.87
N TYR A 496 17.52 29.80 3.94
CA TYR A 496 17.76 30.03 2.52
C TYR A 496 17.89 31.54 2.22
N PRO A 497 18.90 31.94 1.42
CA PRO A 497 19.03 33.31 0.93
C PRO A 497 17.83 33.80 0.10
N LEU A 498 17.73 35.12 -0.05
CA LEU A 498 16.77 35.76 -0.95
C LEU A 498 16.87 35.19 -2.37
N ASN A 499 15.75 34.74 -2.93
CA ASN A 499 15.58 34.20 -4.28
C ASN A 499 16.46 32.98 -4.59
N SER A 500 16.73 32.13 -3.59
CA SER A 500 17.58 30.94 -3.77
C SER A 500 16.86 29.61 -3.66
N ILE A 501 15.54 29.62 -3.45
CA ILE A 501 14.72 28.43 -3.26
C ILE A 501 13.34 28.66 -3.86
N ASP A 502 12.68 27.58 -4.25
CA ASP A 502 11.33 27.59 -4.82
C ASP A 502 10.66 26.27 -4.45
N PHE A 503 9.75 26.28 -3.49
CA PHE A 503 9.20 25.09 -2.84
C PHE A 503 7.74 24.89 -3.24
N GLU A 504 7.37 23.70 -3.68
CA GLU A 504 6.02 23.48 -4.24
C GLU A 504 5.21 22.44 -3.47
N GLY A 505 5.62 21.17 -3.55
CA GLY A 505 4.89 20.06 -2.95
C GLY A 505 5.37 19.73 -1.55
N ILE A 506 4.45 19.24 -0.70
CA ILE A 506 4.76 18.74 0.65
C ILE A 506 3.98 17.46 0.95
N ALA A 507 4.66 16.45 1.51
CA ALA A 507 4.03 15.20 1.92
C ALA A 507 4.53 14.72 3.30
N MET A 508 3.65 14.14 4.11
CA MET A 508 4.03 13.55 5.40
C MET A 508 4.93 12.32 5.20
N ALA A 509 6.18 12.38 5.65
CA ALA A 509 7.11 11.25 5.54
C ALA A 509 6.96 10.30 6.75
N THR A 510 7.14 10.84 7.96
CA THR A 510 6.99 10.12 9.23
C THR A 510 6.14 10.95 10.20
N ALA A 511 6.02 10.51 11.46
CA ALA A 511 5.40 11.34 12.49
C ALA A 511 6.16 12.66 12.76
N ASN A 512 7.43 12.77 12.37
CA ASN A 512 8.32 13.89 12.74
C ASN A 512 9.03 14.53 11.54
N THR A 513 8.77 14.06 10.31
CA THR A 513 9.42 14.54 9.09
C THR A 513 8.44 14.69 7.94
N VAL A 514 8.76 15.57 7.01
CA VAL A 514 8.02 15.81 5.76
C VAL A 514 8.97 15.77 4.57
N TRP A 515 8.47 15.28 3.44
CA TRP A 515 9.09 15.49 2.15
C TRP A 515 8.64 16.82 1.57
N VAL A 516 9.55 17.53 0.91
CA VAL A 516 9.28 18.78 0.21
C VAL A 516 9.95 18.72 -1.16
N SER A 517 9.22 19.11 -2.22
CA SER A 517 9.79 19.29 -3.56
C SER A 517 10.18 20.74 -3.78
N SER A 518 11.22 20.92 -4.58
CA SER A 518 11.61 22.21 -5.13
C SER A 518 11.70 22.11 -6.63
N GLU A 519 11.14 23.11 -7.30
CA GLU A 519 11.06 23.17 -8.75
C GLU A 519 12.41 23.57 -9.39
N GLY A 520 13.30 24.17 -8.58
CA GLY A 520 14.58 24.71 -9.02
C GLY A 520 14.38 26.13 -9.58
N GLU A 521 15.20 26.52 -10.55
CA GLU A 521 15.03 27.81 -11.22
C GLU A 521 15.79 27.80 -12.55
N VAL A 522 15.20 28.39 -13.60
CA VAL A 522 15.89 28.71 -14.86
C VAL A 522 15.65 30.18 -15.18
N PHE A 523 16.34 31.06 -14.45
CA PHE A 523 16.25 32.50 -14.61
C PHE A 523 17.43 33.02 -15.45
N LEU A 524 17.16 33.43 -16.68
CA LEU A 524 18.15 34.03 -17.58
C LEU A 524 17.93 35.55 -17.67
N SER A 525 18.86 36.31 -17.11
CA SER A 525 18.70 37.76 -16.99
C SER A 525 19.03 38.49 -18.29
N SER A 526 18.20 39.47 -18.64
CA SER A 526 18.51 40.45 -19.69
C SER A 526 19.30 41.66 -19.15
N ASN A 527 19.38 41.81 -17.83
CA ASN A 527 20.16 42.84 -17.17
C ASN A 527 21.52 42.28 -16.72
N PRO A 528 22.65 42.77 -17.28
CA PRO A 528 24.00 42.34 -16.88
C PRO A 528 24.32 42.50 -15.39
N GLU A 529 23.61 43.37 -14.66
CA GLU A 529 23.80 43.60 -13.23
C GLU A 529 23.09 42.56 -12.35
N VAL A 530 22.14 41.80 -12.92
CA VAL A 530 21.41 40.74 -12.22
C VAL A 530 21.93 39.39 -12.74
N PRO A 531 22.58 38.55 -11.90
CA PRO A 531 23.06 37.25 -12.33
C PRO A 531 21.92 36.32 -12.75
N SER A 532 22.11 35.64 -13.88
CA SER A 532 21.31 34.47 -14.24
C SER A 532 21.52 33.35 -13.23
N ARG A 533 20.47 32.57 -12.97
CA ARG A 533 20.46 31.47 -12.00
C ARG A 533 19.88 30.24 -12.65
N VAL A 534 20.59 29.12 -12.55
CA VAL A 534 20.14 27.82 -13.01
C VAL A 534 20.35 26.85 -11.86
N THR A 535 19.25 26.45 -11.22
CA THR A 535 19.25 25.50 -10.11
C THR A 535 18.39 24.30 -10.45
N PRO A 536 18.86 23.06 -10.22
CA PRO A 536 18.10 21.86 -10.52
C PRO A 536 16.95 21.66 -9.52
N PRO A 537 15.87 20.98 -9.94
CA PRO A 537 14.82 20.55 -9.02
C PRO A 537 15.37 19.53 -8.03
N PHE A 538 14.75 19.44 -6.86
CA PHE A 538 15.09 18.42 -5.87
C PHE A 538 13.90 18.02 -5.02
N ILE A 539 14.02 16.89 -4.33
CA ILE A 539 13.10 16.47 -3.27
C ILE A 539 13.94 16.23 -2.02
N ALA A 540 13.54 16.83 -0.90
CA ALA A 540 14.27 16.73 0.35
C ALA A 540 13.36 16.43 1.55
N GLU A 541 13.90 15.69 2.52
CA GLU A 541 13.24 15.40 3.78
C GLU A 541 13.62 16.46 4.81
N TYR A 542 12.65 17.02 5.51
CA TYR A 542 12.83 18.02 6.55
C TYR A 542 12.27 17.54 7.88
N ASN A 543 12.96 17.89 8.96
CA ASN A 543 12.45 17.70 10.30
C ASN A 543 11.33 18.72 10.60
N LEU A 544 10.17 18.24 11.06
CA LEU A 544 8.98 19.09 11.27
C LEU A 544 9.14 20.13 12.38
N GLU A 545 9.94 19.84 13.40
CA GLU A 545 10.12 20.71 14.56
C GLU A 545 11.19 21.78 14.31
N THR A 546 12.33 21.36 13.79
CA THR A 546 13.50 22.23 13.58
C THR A 546 13.53 22.89 12.21
N GLY A 547 12.77 22.35 11.24
CA GLY A 547 12.79 22.76 9.84
C GLY A 547 14.09 22.45 9.10
N ARG A 548 15.01 21.67 9.70
CA ARG A 548 16.31 21.35 9.09
C ARG A 548 16.18 20.24 8.04
N GLU A 549 16.82 20.44 6.90
CA GLU A 549 17.00 19.43 5.86
C GLU A 549 17.79 18.22 6.43
N ILE A 550 17.27 17.01 6.20
CA ILE A 550 17.84 15.74 6.65
C ILE A 550 18.61 15.08 5.50
N ARG A 551 17.96 14.96 4.33
CA ARG A 551 18.50 14.30 3.14
C ARG A 551 17.76 14.73 1.88
N ARG A 552 18.35 14.42 0.72
CA ARG A 552 17.73 14.60 -0.61
C ARG A 552 17.60 13.27 -1.34
N LEU A 553 16.58 13.16 -2.18
CA LEU A 553 16.44 12.05 -3.12
C LEU A 553 17.22 12.34 -4.42
N PRO A 554 17.78 11.31 -5.07
CA PRO A 554 18.34 11.45 -6.41
C PRO A 554 17.25 11.85 -7.41
N VAL A 555 17.56 12.81 -8.28
CA VAL A 555 16.71 13.21 -9.40
C VAL A 555 17.34 12.72 -10.70
N PRO A 556 16.61 12.02 -11.59
CA PRO A 556 17.16 11.58 -12.85
C PRO A 556 17.71 12.75 -13.67
N ARG A 557 18.89 12.57 -14.29
CA ARG A 557 19.62 13.63 -15.00
C ARG A 557 18.80 14.36 -16.06
N LYS A 558 17.81 13.68 -16.67
CA LYS A 558 16.93 14.26 -17.70
C LYS A 558 16.10 15.45 -17.21
N PHE A 559 15.88 15.57 -15.89
CA PHE A 559 15.18 16.70 -15.27
C PHE A 559 16.11 17.88 -14.97
N THR A 560 17.44 17.69 -14.96
CA THR A 560 18.40 18.77 -14.71
C THR A 560 18.42 19.75 -15.89
N PRO A 561 18.20 21.06 -15.67
CA PRO A 561 18.22 22.05 -16.74
C PRO A 561 19.63 22.20 -17.32
N VAL A 562 19.72 22.17 -18.64
CA VAL A 562 20.97 22.40 -19.40
C VAL A 562 20.75 23.59 -20.31
N VAL A 563 21.42 24.70 -19.98
CA VAL A 563 21.40 25.94 -20.78
C VAL A 563 22.68 26.02 -21.59
N GLU A 564 22.53 26.28 -22.89
CA GLU A 564 23.64 26.49 -23.82
C GLU A 564 23.84 27.98 -24.06
N ASP A 565 25.08 28.45 -23.89
CA ASP A 565 25.52 29.79 -24.29
C ASP A 565 25.46 29.90 -25.82
N THR A 566 24.30 30.35 -26.34
CA THR A 566 24.05 30.38 -27.79
C THR A 566 24.48 31.68 -28.43
N ASN A 567 24.68 32.73 -27.64
CA ASN A 567 25.15 34.03 -28.12
C ASN A 567 26.68 34.20 -28.01
N ASN A 568 27.39 33.23 -27.44
CA ASN A 568 28.82 33.21 -27.18
C ASN A 568 29.29 34.40 -26.32
N SER A 569 28.45 34.83 -25.37
CA SER A 569 28.79 35.94 -24.48
C SER A 569 29.80 35.54 -23.39
N GLY A 570 30.03 34.23 -23.20
CA GLY A 570 30.90 33.67 -22.17
C GLY A 570 30.26 33.63 -20.77
N ARG A 571 28.95 33.87 -20.68
CA ARG A 571 28.14 33.86 -19.45
C ARG A 571 26.70 33.52 -19.78
N LEU A 572 25.95 33.02 -18.80
CA LEU A 572 24.52 32.76 -18.98
C LEU A 572 23.72 34.06 -18.96
N ASP A 573 22.94 34.33 -20.01
CA ASP A 573 22.04 35.49 -20.10
C ASP A 573 20.79 35.21 -20.95
N ALA A 574 19.92 36.21 -21.12
CA ALA A 574 18.65 36.07 -21.85
C ALA A 574 18.78 35.72 -23.34
N GLY A 575 19.98 35.76 -23.93
CA GLY A 575 20.26 35.30 -25.28
C GLY A 575 20.55 33.79 -25.41
N ASP A 576 20.48 33.05 -24.29
CA ASP A 576 20.81 31.64 -24.22
C ASP A 576 19.61 30.72 -24.26
N THR A 577 19.87 29.45 -24.62
CA THR A 577 18.81 28.48 -24.92
C THR A 577 18.82 27.33 -23.93
N LEU A 578 17.68 27.08 -23.28
CA LEU A 578 17.43 25.85 -22.53
C LEU A 578 17.29 24.66 -23.50
N ARG A 579 18.23 23.72 -23.46
CA ARG A 579 18.29 22.55 -24.35
C ARG A 579 17.54 21.32 -23.81
N SER A 580 17.63 21.08 -22.52
CA SER A 580 17.00 19.93 -21.85
C SER A 580 16.73 20.24 -20.38
N GLY A 581 15.91 19.42 -19.74
CA GLY A 581 15.56 19.53 -18.33
C GLY A 581 14.29 20.32 -18.08
N VAL A 582 14.04 20.58 -16.80
CA VAL A 582 12.87 21.34 -16.38
C VAL A 582 12.93 22.79 -16.85
N ARG A 583 11.75 23.41 -16.94
CA ARG A 583 11.55 24.81 -17.30
C ARG A 583 11.35 25.61 -16.01
N ASN A 584 11.59 26.91 -16.07
CA ASN A 584 11.30 27.80 -14.95
C ASN A 584 9.79 27.85 -14.69
N ASN A 585 9.37 27.73 -13.44
CA ASN A 585 7.98 27.82 -12.98
C ASN A 585 7.05 26.84 -13.69
N LEU A 586 7.53 25.62 -13.91
CA LEU A 586 6.90 24.57 -14.71
C LEU A 586 7.44 23.16 -14.36
N ALA A 587 8.01 22.99 -13.17
CA ALA A 587 8.83 21.85 -12.79
C ALA A 587 8.15 21.00 -11.70
N PHE A 588 8.85 20.58 -10.64
CA PHE A 588 8.30 19.67 -9.61
C PHE A 588 7.27 20.35 -8.70
N GLU A 589 6.06 20.56 -9.20
CA GLU A 589 4.94 21.20 -8.50
C GLU A 589 4.33 20.32 -7.41
N SER A 590 4.15 19.03 -7.73
CA SER A 590 3.34 18.13 -6.90
C SER A 590 4.17 17.18 -6.07
N LEU A 591 3.65 16.78 -4.90
CA LEU A 591 4.28 15.76 -4.09
C LEU A 591 3.28 15.01 -3.21
N THR A 592 3.14 13.70 -3.44
CA THR A 592 2.25 12.85 -2.66
C THR A 592 2.92 11.55 -2.24
N LEU A 593 2.50 11.03 -1.09
CA LEU A 593 2.85 9.69 -0.63
C LEU A 593 1.65 8.75 -0.78
N THR A 594 1.89 7.47 -1.07
CA THR A 594 0.83 6.45 -0.98
C THR A 594 0.37 6.28 0.47
N PRO A 595 -0.88 5.82 0.73
CA PRO A 595 -1.40 5.70 2.10
C PRO A 595 -0.57 4.77 3.00
N ASP A 596 0.02 3.72 2.44
CA ASP A 596 0.95 2.81 3.13
C ASP A 596 2.38 3.34 3.26
N ARG A 597 2.65 4.53 2.72
CA ARG A 597 3.93 5.25 2.75
C ARG A 597 5.07 4.61 1.96
N ARG A 598 4.79 3.60 1.14
CA ARG A 598 5.81 2.89 0.36
C ARG A 598 6.36 3.71 -0.80
N PHE A 599 5.48 4.46 -1.47
CA PHE A 599 5.83 5.18 -2.68
C PHE A 599 5.62 6.68 -2.53
N LEU A 600 6.56 7.46 -3.03
CA LEU A 600 6.48 8.91 -3.17
C LEU A 600 6.36 9.23 -4.66
N LEU A 601 5.41 10.08 -5.03
CA LEU A 601 5.19 10.52 -6.39
C LEU A 601 5.31 12.03 -6.48
N THR A 602 5.98 12.51 -7.53
CA THR A 602 6.01 13.92 -7.94
C THR A 602 5.69 13.99 -9.43
N ALA A 603 5.41 15.17 -9.95
CA ALA A 603 5.28 15.38 -11.37
C ALA A 603 5.78 16.75 -11.79
N THR A 604 6.14 16.85 -13.07
CA THR A 604 6.43 18.13 -13.72
C THR A 604 5.13 18.88 -14.03
N GLU A 605 5.10 20.21 -13.92
CA GLU A 605 3.90 20.98 -14.33
C GLU A 605 3.61 20.79 -15.82
N ASN A 606 4.68 20.80 -16.62
CA ASN A 606 4.65 20.77 -18.08
C ASN A 606 5.80 19.92 -18.65
N ALA A 607 5.83 19.80 -19.98
CA ALA A 607 6.91 19.10 -20.68
C ALA A 607 8.30 19.66 -20.37
N LEU A 608 9.26 18.75 -20.15
CA LEU A 608 10.68 19.06 -20.18
C LEU A 608 11.05 19.70 -21.52
N ALA A 609 12.15 20.43 -21.55
CA ALA A 609 12.58 21.15 -22.75
C ALA A 609 12.72 20.24 -23.99
N GLN A 610 13.18 19.01 -23.80
CA GLN A 610 13.34 18.01 -24.85
C GLN A 610 12.08 17.19 -25.18
N ASP A 611 10.99 17.37 -24.45
CA ASP A 611 9.75 16.58 -24.62
C ASP A 611 8.67 17.28 -25.44
N GLY A 612 8.75 18.60 -25.55
CA GLY A 612 7.80 19.41 -26.29
C GLY A 612 7.63 20.81 -25.72
N PRO A 613 6.70 21.59 -26.31
CA PRO A 613 6.32 22.89 -25.77
C PRO A 613 5.52 22.76 -24.46
N ALA A 614 5.54 23.83 -23.65
CA ALA A 614 4.54 24.02 -22.59
C ALA A 614 3.14 24.21 -23.19
N ALA A 615 2.11 24.06 -22.36
CA ALA A 615 0.72 24.18 -22.79
C ALA A 615 0.41 25.58 -23.34
N THR A 616 -0.51 25.63 -24.31
CA THR A 616 -0.97 26.85 -25.00
C THR A 616 -2.50 26.80 -25.16
N VAL A 617 -3.13 27.88 -25.66
CA VAL A 617 -4.59 27.97 -25.89
C VAL A 617 -5.16 26.87 -26.82
N GLY A 618 -4.31 26.20 -27.62
CA GLY A 618 -4.74 25.15 -28.54
C GLY A 618 -4.07 23.79 -28.35
N ASN A 619 -3.05 23.69 -27.49
CA ASN A 619 -2.27 22.46 -27.34
C ASN A 619 -1.95 22.23 -25.87
N GLY A 620 -2.12 20.99 -25.42
CA GLY A 620 -1.67 20.52 -24.11
C GLY A 620 -0.15 20.35 -24.04
N SER A 621 0.32 19.74 -22.96
CA SER A 621 1.75 19.44 -22.75
C SER A 621 1.96 18.07 -22.11
N SER A 622 3.10 17.45 -22.42
CA SER A 622 3.47 16.12 -21.93
C SER A 622 4.28 16.22 -20.63
N SER A 623 3.58 16.23 -19.49
CA SER A 623 4.17 16.12 -18.16
C SER A 623 4.65 14.68 -17.87
N ARG A 624 5.61 14.56 -16.95
CA ARG A 624 6.14 13.30 -16.41
C ARG A 624 5.79 13.17 -14.93
N ILE A 625 5.14 12.08 -14.56
CA ILE A 625 4.95 11.62 -13.17
C ILE A 625 6.14 10.71 -12.83
N LEU A 626 6.87 11.02 -11.77
CA LEU A 626 8.00 10.24 -11.29
C LEU A 626 7.65 9.55 -9.97
N LYS A 627 7.85 8.23 -9.91
CA LYS A 627 7.56 7.39 -8.73
C LYS A 627 8.85 6.89 -8.09
N TYR A 628 8.96 7.10 -6.79
CA TYR A 628 10.06 6.63 -5.94
C TYR A 628 9.61 5.51 -5.02
N ASP A 629 10.51 4.58 -4.76
CA ASP A 629 10.43 3.70 -3.59
C ASP A 629 11.09 4.42 -2.40
N VAL A 630 10.33 4.65 -1.32
CA VAL A 630 10.78 5.48 -0.18
C VAL A 630 11.90 4.79 0.61
N VAL A 631 11.89 3.45 0.64
CA VAL A 631 12.84 2.64 1.38
C VAL A 631 14.23 2.72 0.78
N THR A 632 14.33 2.53 -0.54
CA THR A 632 15.58 2.63 -1.30
C THR A 632 15.95 4.07 -1.62
N GLY A 633 14.96 4.97 -1.62
CA GLY A 633 15.09 6.35 -2.08
C GLY A 633 15.34 6.48 -3.59
N GLN A 634 15.16 5.42 -4.37
CA GLN A 634 15.42 5.43 -5.81
C GLN A 634 14.15 5.65 -6.63
N PRO A 635 14.24 6.34 -7.79
CA PRO A 635 13.15 6.34 -8.76
C PRO A 635 12.97 4.93 -9.33
N ILE A 636 11.73 4.44 -9.36
CA ILE A 636 11.40 3.07 -9.79
C ILE A 636 10.48 3.00 -11.02
N ALA A 637 9.79 4.09 -11.35
CA ALA A 637 8.95 4.18 -12.53
C ALA A 637 8.70 5.64 -12.91
N GLU A 638 8.38 5.87 -14.18
CA GLU A 638 8.02 7.18 -14.69
C GLU A 638 6.86 7.06 -15.69
N PHE A 639 5.89 7.96 -15.67
CA PHE A 639 4.68 7.85 -16.50
C PHE A 639 4.37 9.15 -17.23
N LEU A 640 3.88 9.04 -18.46
CA LEU A 640 3.41 10.18 -19.25
C LEU A 640 2.03 10.64 -18.76
N TYR A 641 1.93 11.92 -18.39
CA TYR A 641 0.68 12.63 -18.11
C TYR A 641 0.46 13.74 -19.14
N GLU A 642 -0.72 13.80 -19.75
CA GLU A 642 -1.04 14.85 -20.73
C GLU A 642 -1.86 15.95 -20.06
N VAL A 643 -1.28 17.15 -19.95
CA VAL A 643 -1.87 18.37 -19.40
C VAL A 643 -2.82 19.00 -20.42
N GLU A 644 -3.96 19.54 -19.99
CA GLU A 644 -4.89 20.23 -20.88
C GLU A 644 -4.34 21.55 -21.45
N PRO A 645 -4.81 21.98 -22.63
CA PRO A 645 -4.59 23.33 -23.14
C PRO A 645 -5.05 24.42 -22.16
N VAL A 646 -4.53 25.63 -22.35
CA VAL A 646 -5.00 26.82 -21.62
C VAL A 646 -6.50 26.99 -21.83
N ALA A 647 -7.24 27.10 -20.73
CA ALA A 647 -8.70 26.99 -20.73
C ALA A 647 -9.40 28.15 -21.45
N GLN A 648 -8.84 29.37 -21.35
CA GLN A 648 -9.39 30.57 -21.97
C GLN A 648 -8.29 31.36 -22.67
N ALA A 649 -8.57 31.96 -23.82
CA ALA A 649 -7.60 32.82 -24.49
C ALA A 649 -7.38 34.13 -23.70
N PRO A 650 -6.13 34.59 -23.51
CA PRO A 650 -5.87 35.85 -22.82
C PRO A 650 -6.33 37.06 -23.64
N VAL A 651 -6.55 38.19 -22.96
CA VAL A 651 -6.97 39.46 -23.56
C VAL A 651 -6.02 40.60 -23.13
N PRO A 652 -5.25 41.21 -24.07
CA PRO A 652 -5.13 40.86 -25.47
C PRO A 652 -4.47 39.47 -25.69
N PRO A 653 -4.54 38.89 -26.90
CA PRO A 653 -3.98 37.56 -27.19
C PRO A 653 -2.48 37.38 -26.91
N THR A 654 -1.74 38.49 -26.75
CA THR A 654 -0.32 38.50 -26.41
C THR A 654 -0.05 38.52 -24.91
N ALA A 655 -1.09 38.58 -24.07
CA ALA A 655 -0.93 38.63 -22.63
C ALA A 655 -0.61 37.24 -22.06
N PHE A 656 -0.08 37.23 -20.83
CA PHE A 656 0.40 36.03 -20.16
C PHE A 656 -0.71 35.00 -19.96
N ASN A 657 -0.36 33.72 -20.15
CA ASN A 657 -1.23 32.58 -19.93
C ASN A 657 -0.38 31.34 -19.63
N THR A 658 -0.97 30.39 -18.90
CA THR A 658 -0.34 29.11 -18.52
C THR A 658 -1.41 28.06 -18.20
N SER A 659 -1.05 26.78 -18.30
CA SER A 659 -1.86 25.62 -17.88
C SER A 659 -0.92 24.51 -17.45
N GLY A 660 -1.26 23.82 -16.37
CA GLY A 660 -0.30 22.94 -15.71
C GLY A 660 -0.91 21.91 -14.77
N LEU A 661 -0.18 20.80 -14.58
CA LEU A 661 -0.41 19.85 -13.48
C LEU A 661 0.24 20.40 -12.21
N VAL A 662 -0.56 20.91 -11.28
CA VAL A 662 -0.05 21.63 -10.10
C VAL A 662 -0.05 20.77 -8.83
N GLU A 663 -0.89 19.73 -8.75
CA GLU A 663 -0.90 18.85 -7.57
C GLU A 663 -1.32 17.42 -7.88
N LEU A 664 -0.80 16.48 -7.09
CA LEU A 664 -1.15 15.07 -7.08
C LEU A 664 -1.54 14.61 -5.68
N LEU A 665 -2.44 13.63 -5.59
CA LEU A 665 -2.79 12.97 -4.34
C LEU A 665 -3.08 11.49 -4.58
N ALA A 666 -2.27 10.62 -3.98
CA ALA A 666 -2.45 9.17 -4.11
C ALA A 666 -3.64 8.68 -3.28
N LEU A 667 -4.48 7.82 -3.87
CA LEU A 667 -5.68 7.24 -3.26
C LEU A 667 -5.55 5.75 -2.94
N ASP A 668 -4.47 5.10 -3.38
CA ASP A 668 -4.21 3.68 -3.17
C ASP A 668 -2.75 3.40 -2.81
N ASN A 669 -2.51 2.23 -2.21
CA ASN A 669 -1.19 1.80 -1.75
C ASN A 669 -0.21 1.53 -2.90
N GLY A 670 -0.72 1.13 -4.07
CA GLY A 670 0.09 0.91 -5.27
C GLY A 670 0.54 2.20 -5.93
N GLY A 671 -0.07 3.34 -5.58
CA GLY A 671 0.14 4.62 -6.24
C GLY A 671 -0.28 4.63 -7.70
N SER A 672 -1.24 3.77 -8.08
CA SER A 672 -1.76 3.73 -9.45
C SER A 672 -3.07 4.51 -9.62
N LEU A 673 -3.74 4.88 -8.53
CA LEU A 673 -4.94 5.72 -8.52
C LEU A 673 -4.63 7.03 -7.82
N LEU A 674 -4.69 8.13 -8.57
CA LEU A 674 -4.37 9.47 -8.09
C LEU A 674 -5.56 10.42 -8.31
N LEU A 675 -5.58 11.51 -7.54
CA LEU A 675 -6.20 12.75 -7.97
C LEU A 675 -5.12 13.66 -8.55
N ALA A 676 -5.46 14.38 -9.61
CA ALA A 676 -4.60 15.40 -10.22
C ALA A 676 -5.36 16.72 -10.30
N LEU A 677 -4.72 17.79 -9.84
CA LEU A 677 -5.22 19.15 -9.96
C LEU A 677 -4.53 19.81 -11.15
N GLU A 678 -5.32 20.25 -12.13
CA GLU A 678 -4.83 21.09 -13.20
C GLU A 678 -5.35 22.52 -13.01
N ARG A 679 -4.45 23.48 -13.17
CA ARG A 679 -4.74 24.91 -13.06
C ARG A 679 -4.33 25.60 -14.35
N SER A 680 -5.23 26.43 -14.88
CA SER A 680 -4.97 27.32 -16.01
C SER A 680 -5.25 28.77 -15.63
N PHE A 681 -4.41 29.69 -16.14
CA PHE A 681 -4.56 31.13 -15.97
C PHE A 681 -4.46 31.84 -17.31
N SER A 682 -5.28 32.88 -17.49
CA SER A 682 -5.18 33.81 -18.62
C SER A 682 -5.42 35.25 -18.20
N ALA A 683 -4.46 36.13 -18.52
CA ALA A 683 -4.57 37.54 -18.19
C ALA A 683 -5.68 38.24 -18.99
N GLY A 684 -6.42 39.14 -18.33
CA GLY A 684 -7.40 40.03 -18.95
C GLY A 684 -8.76 39.42 -19.28
N VAL A 685 -8.97 38.13 -18.98
CA VAL A 685 -10.31 37.52 -19.07
C VAL A 685 -11.16 37.93 -17.84
N PRO A 686 -12.50 37.90 -17.93
CA PRO A 686 -13.36 38.24 -16.80
C PRO A 686 -13.14 37.34 -15.57
N GLY A 687 -13.32 37.90 -14.36
CA GLY A 687 -13.11 37.19 -13.10
C GLY A 687 -11.66 37.25 -12.64
N THR A 688 -11.18 36.18 -12.02
CA THR A 688 -9.79 36.06 -11.54
C THR A 688 -8.83 35.58 -12.62
N GLY A 689 -9.35 35.07 -13.74
CA GLY A 689 -8.57 34.50 -14.83
C GLY A 689 -8.12 33.05 -14.62
N ASN A 690 -8.40 32.48 -13.44
CA ASN A 690 -8.10 31.09 -13.12
C ASN A 690 -9.23 30.14 -13.55
N SER A 691 -8.86 28.95 -14.00
CA SER A 691 -9.72 27.80 -14.27
C SER A 691 -9.09 26.57 -13.61
N ILE A 692 -9.80 25.95 -12.67
CA ILE A 692 -9.29 24.82 -11.87
C ILE A 692 -10.09 23.56 -12.18
N LYS A 693 -9.40 22.45 -12.47
CA LYS A 693 -10.01 21.16 -12.77
C LYS A 693 -9.36 20.05 -11.96
N LEU A 694 -10.20 19.18 -11.40
CA LEU A 694 -9.77 17.99 -10.68
C LEU A 694 -10.06 16.75 -11.51
N TYR A 695 -9.04 15.92 -11.68
CA TYR A 695 -9.10 14.67 -12.41
C TYR A 695 -8.83 13.49 -11.47
N GLU A 696 -9.49 12.37 -11.74
CA GLU A 696 -9.03 11.06 -11.30
C GLU A 696 -8.08 10.51 -12.36
N VAL A 697 -6.93 10.02 -11.94
CA VAL A 697 -5.87 9.52 -12.81
C VAL A 697 -5.56 8.07 -12.47
N ARG A 698 -5.41 7.25 -13.51
CA ARG A 698 -4.99 5.86 -13.40
C ARG A 698 -3.71 5.61 -14.16
N LEU A 699 -2.72 5.06 -13.45
CA LEU A 699 -1.44 4.62 -14.02
C LEU A 699 -1.47 3.15 -14.44
N ASP A 700 -2.55 2.42 -14.12
CA ASP A 700 -2.71 1.03 -14.55
C ASP A 700 -2.70 0.91 -16.08
N GLY A 701 -1.75 0.14 -16.61
CA GLY A 701 -1.57 -0.03 -18.05
C GLY A 701 -0.88 1.15 -18.74
N ALA A 702 -0.52 2.21 -18.02
CA ALA A 702 0.37 3.25 -18.55
C ALA A 702 1.77 2.65 -18.78
N THR A 703 2.44 3.11 -19.83
CA THR A 703 3.80 2.67 -20.14
C THR A 703 4.79 3.32 -19.19
N ASP A 704 5.69 2.54 -18.59
CA ASP A 704 6.84 3.08 -17.88
C ASP A 704 7.83 3.70 -18.88
N ILE A 705 8.06 4.99 -18.75
CA ILE A 705 8.91 5.81 -19.63
C ILE A 705 10.23 6.23 -18.95
N ALA A 706 10.60 5.61 -17.83
CA ALA A 706 11.83 5.96 -17.10
C ALA A 706 13.09 5.87 -18.00
N GLY A 707 13.10 4.93 -18.95
CA GLY A 707 14.19 4.76 -19.93
C GLY A 707 14.16 5.72 -21.14
N ILE A 708 13.18 6.63 -21.23
CA ILE A 708 13.02 7.55 -22.36
C ILE A 708 13.50 8.96 -22.00
N ASP A 709 14.57 9.43 -22.62
CA ASP A 709 15.15 10.76 -22.36
C ASP A 709 14.37 11.91 -23.01
N SER A 710 13.82 11.69 -24.21
CA SER A 710 13.01 12.66 -24.96
C SER A 710 11.78 12.01 -25.57
N LEU A 711 10.61 12.56 -25.24
CA LEU A 711 9.33 12.13 -25.80
C LEU A 711 9.10 12.62 -27.24
N LEU A 712 9.87 13.60 -27.72
CA LEU A 712 9.81 14.06 -29.13
C LEU A 712 10.47 13.05 -30.07
N THR A 713 11.54 12.39 -29.62
CA THR A 713 12.28 11.41 -30.42
C THR A 713 11.78 9.98 -30.24
N ALA A 714 10.94 9.73 -29.24
CA ALA A 714 10.37 8.42 -28.96
C ALA A 714 9.21 8.07 -29.92
N ASP A 715 9.01 6.78 -30.16
CA ASP A 715 7.82 6.28 -30.86
C ASP A 715 6.58 6.39 -29.97
N ARG A 716 5.88 7.53 -30.09
CA ARG A 716 4.65 7.84 -29.33
C ARG A 716 3.55 6.80 -29.49
N THR A 717 3.55 6.01 -30.57
CA THR A 717 2.52 4.96 -30.76
C THR A 717 2.66 3.78 -29.79
N ARG A 718 3.81 3.66 -29.13
CA ARG A 718 4.11 2.61 -28.15
C ARG A 718 4.03 3.09 -26.70
N ILE A 719 3.69 4.35 -26.48
CA ILE A 719 3.57 4.96 -25.16
C ILE A 719 2.10 5.12 -24.86
N GLN A 720 1.60 4.35 -23.90
CA GLN A 720 0.27 4.54 -23.33
C GLN A 720 0.38 5.58 -22.19
N PRO A 721 -0.20 6.78 -22.34
CA PRO A 721 -0.25 7.75 -21.25
C PRO A 721 -1.16 7.28 -20.12
N ALA A 722 -0.99 7.90 -18.95
CA ALA A 722 -1.92 7.79 -17.83
C ALA A 722 -3.35 8.12 -18.28
N GLN A 723 -4.31 7.34 -17.82
CA GLN A 723 -5.72 7.59 -18.12
C GLN A 723 -6.26 8.62 -17.13
N LYS A 724 -7.00 9.63 -17.61
CA LYS A 724 -7.61 10.63 -16.74
C LYS A 724 -9.11 10.77 -16.98
N ARG A 725 -9.85 11.03 -15.91
CA ARG A 725 -11.30 11.26 -15.89
C ARG A 725 -11.57 12.55 -15.12
N LEU A 726 -12.20 13.54 -15.77
CA LEU A 726 -12.61 14.77 -15.09
C LEU A 726 -13.63 14.44 -13.99
N LEU A 727 -13.34 14.86 -12.76
CA LEU A 727 -14.24 14.73 -11.62
C LEU A 727 -15.01 16.01 -11.34
N LEU A 728 -14.31 17.15 -11.41
CA LEU A 728 -14.87 18.46 -11.10
C LEU A 728 -14.18 19.54 -11.91
N ASP A 729 -14.99 20.35 -12.57
CA ASP A 729 -14.62 21.68 -13.03
C ASP A 729 -15.10 22.68 -11.98
N PHE A 730 -14.18 23.41 -11.35
CA PHE A 730 -14.51 24.27 -10.20
C PHE A 730 -15.34 25.49 -10.61
N ASP A 731 -15.33 25.89 -11.88
CA ASP A 731 -16.18 27.00 -12.37
C ASP A 731 -17.67 26.67 -12.20
N THR A 732 -18.01 25.38 -12.14
CA THR A 732 -19.39 24.92 -11.90
C THR A 732 -19.91 25.27 -10.51
N LEU A 733 -19.02 25.56 -9.55
CA LEU A 733 -19.38 26.00 -8.19
C LEU A 733 -19.95 27.42 -8.17
N ARG A 734 -19.62 28.25 -9.17
CA ARG A 734 -20.07 29.65 -9.31
C ARG A 734 -19.85 30.47 -8.04
N LEU A 735 -18.67 30.34 -7.45
CA LEU A 735 -18.35 31.03 -6.20
C LEU A 735 -18.40 32.55 -6.41
N PRO A 736 -19.06 33.30 -5.51
CA PRO A 736 -19.21 34.75 -5.66
C PRO A 736 -17.87 35.51 -5.58
N THR A 737 -16.86 34.91 -4.94
CA THR A 737 -15.50 35.43 -4.85
C THR A 737 -14.66 35.12 -6.10
N GLY A 738 -15.11 34.22 -6.97
CA GLY A 738 -14.23 33.57 -7.96
C GLY A 738 -13.31 32.51 -7.33
N LEU A 739 -12.42 31.96 -8.15
CA LEU A 739 -11.38 31.00 -7.79
C LEU A 739 -10.02 31.69 -7.88
N ASP A 740 -9.19 31.58 -6.85
CA ASP A 740 -7.80 32.05 -6.95
C ASP A 740 -6.85 30.95 -7.47
N ASN A 741 -5.54 31.13 -7.35
CA ASN A 741 -4.50 30.21 -7.82
C ASN A 741 -4.47 28.90 -7.01
N VAL A 742 -5.51 28.06 -7.11
CA VAL A 742 -5.63 26.82 -6.33
C VAL A 742 -4.60 25.80 -6.80
N GLU A 743 -3.61 25.51 -5.95
CA GLU A 743 -2.45 24.69 -6.27
C GLU A 743 -2.15 23.62 -5.23
N ALA A 744 -2.72 23.71 -4.02
CA ALA A 744 -2.50 22.70 -2.98
C ALA A 744 -3.73 21.81 -2.76
N MET A 745 -3.53 20.54 -2.43
CA MET A 745 -4.60 19.58 -2.12
C MET A 745 -4.18 18.56 -1.06
N ALA A 746 -5.07 18.25 -0.11
CA ALA A 746 -4.85 17.15 0.85
C ALA A 746 -6.16 16.49 1.27
N ILE A 747 -6.11 15.18 1.54
CA ILE A 747 -7.14 14.52 2.36
C ILE A 747 -7.04 15.05 3.78
N GLY A 748 -8.17 15.43 4.35
CA GLY A 748 -8.29 15.90 5.72
C GLY A 748 -8.92 14.89 6.68
N PRO A 749 -9.36 15.36 7.86
CA PRO A 749 -10.04 14.50 8.83
C PRO A 749 -11.34 13.92 8.27
N VAL A 750 -11.72 12.76 8.80
CA VAL A 750 -13.03 12.14 8.53
C VAL A 750 -14.14 13.06 9.07
N LEU A 751 -15.13 13.32 8.23
CA LEU A 751 -16.29 14.14 8.57
C LEU A 751 -17.21 13.40 9.55
N PRO A 752 -18.07 14.10 10.31
CA PRO A 752 -19.00 13.46 11.25
C PRO A 752 -19.94 12.43 10.63
N ASP A 753 -20.20 12.52 9.32
CA ASP A 753 -21.02 11.59 8.55
C ASP A 753 -20.24 10.38 7.98
N GLY A 754 -18.94 10.26 8.31
CA GLY A 754 -18.06 9.17 7.89
C GLY A 754 -17.40 9.34 6.52
N ARG A 755 -17.70 10.42 5.78
CA ARG A 755 -17.01 10.72 4.52
C ARG A 755 -15.65 11.35 4.76
N LEU A 756 -14.75 11.26 3.78
CA LEU A 756 -13.46 11.96 3.85
C LEU A 756 -13.64 13.43 3.49
N SER A 757 -12.85 14.31 4.12
CA SER A 757 -12.69 15.67 3.64
C SER A 757 -11.55 15.76 2.64
N LEU A 758 -11.72 16.60 1.62
CA LEU A 758 -10.69 16.98 0.66
C LEU A 758 -10.58 18.50 0.70
N ILE A 759 -9.41 19.00 1.06
CA ILE A 759 -9.13 20.42 1.27
C ILE A 759 -8.17 20.88 0.19
N PHE A 760 -8.46 22.04 -0.37
CA PHE A 760 -7.60 22.73 -1.31
C PHE A 760 -7.15 24.06 -0.72
N ALA A 761 -5.98 24.56 -1.12
CA ALA A 761 -5.56 25.93 -0.86
C ALA A 761 -5.05 26.62 -2.12
N SER A 762 -5.16 27.95 -2.15
CA SER A 762 -4.59 28.77 -3.20
C SER A 762 -3.31 29.46 -2.77
N ASP A 763 -2.39 29.50 -3.71
CA ASP A 763 -1.37 30.52 -3.78
C ASP A 763 -2.03 31.87 -4.11
N ASP A 764 -1.54 32.94 -3.51
CA ASP A 764 -1.98 34.31 -3.78
C ASP A 764 -0.86 35.15 -4.44
N ASN A 765 0.24 34.52 -4.84
CA ASN A 765 1.45 35.11 -5.41
C ASN A 765 1.98 36.30 -4.58
N PHE A 766 1.61 36.41 -3.30
CA PHE A 766 1.79 37.60 -2.48
C PHE A 766 1.29 38.91 -3.14
N SER A 767 0.30 38.82 -4.03
CA SER A 767 -0.26 39.91 -4.81
C SER A 767 -1.35 40.65 -4.05
N ALA A 768 -1.43 41.96 -4.23
CA ALA A 768 -2.52 42.77 -3.65
C ALA A 768 -3.88 42.54 -4.33
N THR A 769 -3.91 41.86 -5.47
CA THR A 769 -5.12 41.58 -6.26
C THR A 769 -5.59 40.13 -6.18
N GLN A 770 -4.87 39.28 -5.45
CA GLN A 770 -5.22 37.89 -5.19
C GLN A 770 -5.50 37.71 -3.68
N PHE A 771 -5.98 36.54 -3.29
CA PHE A 771 -6.35 36.20 -1.92
C PHE A 771 -6.06 34.72 -1.63
N THR A 772 -5.66 34.40 -0.39
CA THR A 772 -5.57 33.00 0.03
C THR A 772 -6.96 32.41 0.21
N GLN A 773 -7.25 31.33 -0.50
CA GLN A 773 -8.53 30.64 -0.52
C GLN A 773 -8.35 29.20 -0.05
N PHE A 774 -9.23 28.71 0.82
CA PHE A 774 -9.37 27.30 1.16
C PHE A 774 -10.74 26.80 0.71
N LEU A 775 -10.76 25.70 -0.02
CA LEU A 775 -11.99 25.03 -0.47
C LEU A 775 -12.08 23.66 0.20
N THR A 776 -13.27 23.23 0.61
CA THR A 776 -13.44 21.93 1.27
C THR A 776 -14.59 21.15 0.66
N PHE A 777 -14.36 19.85 0.46
CA PHE A 777 -15.33 18.92 -0.10
C PHE A 777 -15.46 17.69 0.80
N ALA A 778 -16.66 17.09 0.84
CA ALA A 778 -16.82 15.71 1.24
C ALA A 778 -16.63 14.79 0.03
N VAL A 779 -15.87 13.72 0.20
CA VAL A 779 -15.56 12.73 -0.83
C VAL A 779 -16.22 11.41 -0.50
N GLU A 780 -16.94 10.86 -1.48
CA GLU A 780 -17.38 9.46 -1.48
C GLU A 780 -16.54 8.66 -2.44
N LEU A 781 -15.83 7.68 -1.91
CA LEU A 781 -15.07 6.73 -2.70
C LEU A 781 -15.95 5.52 -3.05
N GLY A 782 -15.85 5.06 -4.29
CA GLY A 782 -16.43 3.81 -4.74
C GLY A 782 -15.49 2.64 -4.49
N GLY A 783 -16.07 1.45 -4.24
CA GLY A 783 -15.27 0.24 -3.97
C GLY A 783 -14.52 0.23 -2.64
N LEU A 784 -14.47 1.37 -1.94
CA LEU A 784 -13.89 1.62 -0.63
C LEU A 784 -15.01 2.09 0.28
N ALA A 785 -15.78 1.18 0.88
CA ALA A 785 -16.74 1.65 1.87
C ALA A 785 -15.98 2.06 3.15
N THR A 786 -15.97 3.37 3.42
CA THR A 786 -15.95 3.98 4.76
C THR A 786 -14.83 3.64 5.76
N ASN A 787 -13.74 2.98 5.37
CA ASN A 787 -12.62 2.69 6.29
C ASN A 787 -11.24 3.22 5.84
N PHE A 788 -11.20 4.39 5.20
CA PHE A 788 -10.04 5.29 5.39
C PHE A 788 -10.08 5.82 6.84
N ARG A 789 -9.86 4.94 7.81
CA ARG A 789 -9.63 5.33 9.21
C ARG A 789 -8.14 5.54 9.34
N PHE A 790 -7.69 6.80 9.22
CA PHE A 790 -6.49 7.17 9.94
C PHE A 790 -6.78 6.92 11.43
N ASN A 791 -5.95 6.10 12.07
CA ASN A 791 -6.05 5.74 13.48
C ASN A 791 -6.37 6.97 14.35
N GLY A 792 -7.54 6.96 14.96
CA GLY A 792 -8.03 7.99 15.86
C GLY A 792 -9.21 7.50 16.69
N GLY A 793 -8.91 6.97 17.88
CA GLY A 793 -9.74 6.96 19.09
C GLY A 793 -11.20 6.46 18.99
N PHE A 794 -11.45 5.28 19.58
CA PHE A 794 -12.78 4.92 20.07
C PHE A 794 -13.26 5.93 21.13
N GLY A 795 -14.48 6.44 20.95
CA GLY A 795 -15.26 7.14 21.96
C GLY A 795 -16.66 6.51 22.10
N SER A 796 -16.76 5.55 23.01
CA SER A 796 -17.90 5.16 23.86
C SER A 796 -19.36 5.10 23.35
N LEU A 797 -19.93 3.89 23.46
CA LEU A 797 -21.18 3.48 24.14
C LEU A 797 -22.53 4.15 23.83
N GLY A 798 -23.54 3.28 23.58
CA GLY A 798 -24.96 3.62 23.67
C GLY A 798 -25.91 2.43 23.54
N ILE A 799 -25.97 1.62 24.62
CA ILE A 799 -27.00 0.62 25.02
C ILE A 799 -27.06 -0.69 24.23
#